data_AF-A0AAU4VYK7-F1
#
_entry.id   AF-A0AAU4VYK7-F1
#
_cell.length_a   1.000
_cell.length_b   1.000
_cell.length_c   1.000
_cell.angle_alpha   90.00
_cell.angle_beta   90.00
_cell.angle_gamma   90.00
#
_symmetry.space_group_name_H-M   'P 1'
#
loop_
_entity.id
_entity.type
_entity.pdbx_description
1 polymer ?
#
loop_
_entity_poly.entity_id
_entity_poly.type
_entity_poly.pdbx_seq_one_letter_code
_entity_poly.pdbx_strand_id
1 'polypeptide(L)'
;MATRSAGPGVQGEEQGGAVRLGGSAKVRHGAVALAAAVGVALALCAAAAAQGALAPAQRAVLGAGALVWAVVLARLLLRALAPAGLVVGPDGVELRRGWRRVRLPWQDVEAVFLLPARSGRPADQGTSATGASAAGVASASAAFQGRLMVRPRAGSPAGLALRGSPKWDRHWQAVAFDLGPLALRPSIETPSRLEQLFVPYVGGRWHGAGRLPFDRAGGVNVPGRLLTRPALCVLKVRALLITAALLASGAGAAGHGVGFPTLAVTAGAGVVCALAGTQELIRRLCARCLLRLDGDGLRLSVGGGQRLWRWAELKTVTAGPALDRRGGSPGPATAVLAQLASGVSAPAPLPRRKFPVRTDQRLVEVVPLHSPLLQQWHGLDLFPQQFTDTLDAVRPGDGRGPRDGGTAYATGSGAGAPTVGETLTLRVSPTAPGAHRTIASALRTEAGGRHVIVVIEPGTYPEALQPSGTVELCAAQGDHTVVIDVPAGTAGAAAAVDCSGNVTLTGLRIVGRSAAALRVNGRLRLRRCAVEGWAEDAVQVVDGAELTAEDCEVRAGRTTLTGARATVRRTRFLAAKADAIALAQGARAELHDCEVADPRGSGVNVVGSTATIEDCRLHGAGSHAVIAGEHAEVVMARCEVRGTGGTALSYVDQARGSVEDTTVSDSKHGMYVARGADPGVRRVRFRNCRVTGVSVGEQGRGRFTDCDWEGTGDTGISVLDGGAPVLDDCRVRDGRLGLLVDKARGRFTGLRIDDHTSNAILVREESAVELNDVRLAKCADGLVARGEAVTVTLTGATIADMAGSGIALEGKAQLRAERCTVERSGVYGFNCRENTHLSAFDCLVTAAGEAGVLVVSNAAVDADRLTVTDSAGCGVIANDNSRVTLTHAVLRGGEQDGIRLAEAVIGRVEDCEVTGFRGEAVCGNDRVQLVDVRTGATEADVRRPEAGPLAALHDLIGLDAAKAQVGVQVDLIRLAKWRAEAGLPAPPLAHHLVFSGPPGTGKTTVARLYGQVLAALGALKKGHLVEVARGDLVGEYLGQTTQKTQRVFERARGGVLFIDEAYSLSRRFGAGTDFGQEAIDVLTKLMEDQRDDVVVIAAGYTEEMRTFLNSNPGLRSRFSRTIEFVAYEPDELTRMVELQARALDYELAPDIGGLLTERFERRVRRGDPANGRDARTLFEGMVERQAARLAGHEQPTREELVLLLADDVPGER
;
A
#
# COMPACT_ATOMS: atom_id res chain seq x y z
N MET A 1 -32.05 -1.08 -63.50
CA MET A 1 -33.32 -0.85 -64.21
C MET A 1 -33.89 0.49 -63.76
N ALA A 2 -34.05 1.41 -64.70
CA ALA A 2 -34.62 2.73 -64.48
C ALA A 2 -36.12 2.66 -64.21
N THR A 3 -36.66 3.53 -63.34
CA THR A 3 -37.61 4.59 -63.74
C THR A 3 -38.23 5.33 -62.55
N ARG A 4 -38.36 6.66 -62.76
CA ARG A 4 -39.38 7.60 -62.27
C ARG A 4 -39.27 8.20 -60.87
N SER A 5 -38.77 9.43 -60.90
CA SER A 5 -39.12 10.57 -60.06
C SER A 5 -40.63 10.76 -59.91
N ALA A 6 -41.12 10.71 -58.68
CA ALA A 6 -42.31 11.41 -58.23
C ALA A 6 -41.93 12.24 -56.99
N GLY A 7 -42.15 13.56 -57.04
CA GLY A 7 -41.80 14.47 -55.96
C GLY A 7 -42.60 14.18 -54.67
N PRO A 8 -42.03 14.35 -53.47
CA PRO A 8 -42.78 14.11 -52.24
C PRO A 8 -43.57 15.37 -51.87
N GLY A 9 -44.79 15.44 -52.38
CA GLY A 9 -45.88 16.10 -51.66
C GLY A 9 -46.12 15.40 -50.33
N VAL A 10 -46.56 16.16 -49.33
CA VAL A 10 -46.97 15.66 -48.02
C VAL A 10 -48.11 14.66 -48.19
N GLN A 11 -47.80 13.37 -48.17
CA GLN A 11 -48.77 12.31 -47.89
C GLN A 11 -48.35 11.63 -46.58
N GLY A 12 -48.80 12.22 -45.47
CA GLY A 12 -49.23 11.39 -44.34
C GLY A 12 -50.64 10.93 -44.67
N GLU A 13 -50.93 9.64 -44.53
CA GLU A 13 -52.31 9.15 -44.62
C GLU A 13 -53.15 9.85 -43.53
N GLU A 14 -53.93 10.85 -43.91
CA GLU A 14 -55.06 11.34 -43.12
C GLU A 14 -56.16 10.28 -43.15
N GLN A 15 -56.05 9.27 -42.29
CA GLN A 15 -57.20 8.47 -41.90
C GLN A 15 -57.69 8.98 -40.54
N GLY A 16 -58.71 9.84 -40.55
CA GLY A 16 -59.49 10.21 -39.36
C GLY A 16 -58.87 11.26 -38.42
N GLY A 17 -58.24 12.32 -38.95
CA GLY A 17 -57.87 13.51 -38.15
C GLY A 17 -56.71 13.34 -37.15
N ALA A 18 -55.98 12.22 -37.18
CA ALA A 18 -54.83 11.95 -36.31
C ALA A 18 -53.50 11.90 -37.09
N VAL A 19 -52.47 12.58 -36.57
CA VAL A 19 -51.12 12.66 -37.15
C VAL A 19 -50.20 11.62 -36.49
N ARG A 20 -49.58 10.75 -37.30
CA ARG A 20 -48.67 9.69 -36.83
C ARG A 20 -47.20 10.01 -37.15
N LEU A 21 -46.39 10.17 -36.11
CA LEU A 21 -44.95 10.35 -36.16
C LEU A 21 -44.26 8.99 -35.95
N GLY A 22 -43.48 8.50 -36.92
CA GLY A 22 -42.81 7.19 -36.86
C GLY A 22 -41.33 7.25 -37.21
N GLY A 23 -40.52 6.36 -36.58
CA GLY A 23 -39.05 6.33 -36.69
C GLY A 23 -38.48 6.08 -38.10
N SER A 24 -37.37 6.74 -38.41
CA SER A 24 -36.58 6.58 -39.66
C SER A 24 -36.03 5.17 -39.87
N ALA A 25 -36.14 4.65 -41.10
CA ALA A 25 -35.59 3.36 -41.50
C ALA A 25 -34.06 3.25 -41.33
N LYS A 26 -33.31 4.37 -41.35
CA LYS A 26 -31.83 4.36 -41.23
C LYS A 26 -31.35 3.94 -39.82
N VAL A 27 -32.10 4.29 -38.77
CA VAL A 27 -31.73 3.95 -37.37
C VAL A 27 -31.92 2.45 -37.09
N ARG A 28 -32.90 1.82 -37.75
CA ARG A 28 -33.14 0.37 -37.66
C ARG A 28 -32.00 -0.45 -38.29
N HIS A 29 -31.50 -0.04 -39.45
CA HIS A 29 -30.42 -0.76 -40.13
C HIS A 29 -29.10 -0.75 -39.33
N GLY A 30 -28.74 0.37 -38.70
CA GLY A 30 -27.54 0.47 -37.87
C GLY A 30 -27.60 -0.41 -36.61
N ALA A 31 -28.77 -0.50 -35.97
CA ALA A 31 -28.95 -1.34 -34.78
C ALA A 31 -28.98 -2.85 -35.12
N VAL A 32 -29.50 -3.22 -36.29
CA VAL A 32 -29.47 -4.60 -36.80
C VAL A 32 -28.05 -5.01 -37.19
N ALA A 33 -27.29 -4.13 -37.86
CA ALA A 33 -25.88 -4.38 -38.19
C ALA A 33 -25.01 -4.57 -36.94
N LEU A 34 -25.23 -3.77 -35.89
CA LEU A 34 -24.55 -3.92 -34.61
C LEU A 34 -24.92 -5.25 -33.93
N ALA A 35 -26.20 -5.65 -33.94
CA ALA A 35 -26.62 -6.93 -33.40
C ALA A 35 -26.01 -8.12 -34.16
N ALA A 36 -25.90 -8.05 -35.48
CA ALA A 36 -25.24 -9.07 -36.29
C ALA A 36 -23.74 -9.17 -35.95
N ALA A 37 -23.03 -8.05 -35.82
CA ALA A 37 -21.61 -8.03 -35.47
C ALA A 37 -21.32 -8.62 -34.08
N VAL A 38 -22.16 -8.31 -33.09
CA VAL A 38 -22.02 -8.90 -31.74
C VAL A 38 -22.38 -10.39 -31.75
N GLY A 39 -23.34 -10.82 -32.58
CA GLY A 39 -23.72 -12.24 -32.73
C GLY A 39 -22.57 -13.09 -33.28
N VAL A 40 -21.85 -12.56 -34.26
CA VAL A 40 -20.63 -13.19 -34.82
C VAL A 40 -19.52 -13.27 -33.76
N ALA A 41 -19.31 -12.22 -32.96
CA ALA A 41 -18.32 -12.23 -31.88
C ALA A 41 -18.62 -13.30 -30.81
N LEU A 42 -19.89 -13.54 -30.49
CA LEU A 42 -20.33 -14.58 -29.56
C LEU A 42 -20.13 -15.99 -30.11
N ALA A 43 -20.41 -16.21 -31.40
CA ALA A 43 -20.16 -17.48 -32.07
C ALA A 43 -18.65 -17.82 -32.10
N LEU A 44 -17.80 -16.81 -32.28
CA LEU A 44 -16.34 -16.96 -32.25
C LEU A 44 -15.81 -17.26 -30.83
N CYS A 45 -16.36 -16.62 -29.80
CA CYS A 45 -16.01 -16.95 -28.40
C CYS A 45 -16.44 -18.37 -28.03
N ALA A 46 -17.62 -18.82 -28.49
CA ALA A 46 -18.09 -20.18 -28.28
C ALA A 46 -17.24 -21.22 -29.05
N ALA A 47 -16.81 -20.90 -30.27
CA ALA A 47 -15.92 -21.75 -31.06
C ALA A 47 -14.52 -21.86 -30.43
N ALA A 48 -13.97 -20.77 -29.88
CA ALA A 48 -12.69 -20.77 -29.16
C ALA A 48 -12.76 -21.58 -27.86
N ALA A 49 -13.88 -21.53 -27.13
CA ALA A 49 -14.10 -22.33 -25.92
C ALA A 49 -14.26 -23.84 -26.20
N ALA A 50 -14.62 -24.22 -27.43
CA ALA A 50 -14.78 -25.62 -27.85
C ALA A 50 -13.48 -26.29 -28.32
N GLN A 51 -12.41 -25.52 -28.57
CA GLN A 51 -11.10 -26.08 -28.90
C GLN A 51 -10.41 -26.58 -27.63
N GLY A 52 -10.21 -27.90 -27.53
CA GLY A 52 -9.87 -28.64 -26.29
C GLY A 52 -8.51 -28.38 -25.62
N ALA A 53 -7.83 -27.27 -25.89
CA ALA A 53 -6.50 -26.95 -25.37
C ALA A 53 -6.48 -25.94 -24.20
N LEU A 54 -7.64 -25.44 -23.75
CA LEU A 54 -7.71 -24.38 -22.72
C LEU A 54 -7.90 -24.92 -21.29
N ALA A 55 -7.20 -24.31 -20.34
CA ALA A 55 -7.28 -24.64 -18.91
C ALA A 55 -8.68 -24.36 -18.34
N PRO A 56 -9.13 -25.07 -17.28
CA PRO A 56 -10.51 -24.98 -16.75
C PRO A 56 -10.90 -23.56 -16.29
N ALA A 57 -9.96 -22.80 -15.70
CA ALA A 57 -10.21 -21.40 -15.32
C ALA A 57 -10.45 -20.50 -16.53
N GLN A 58 -9.76 -20.74 -17.65
CA GLN A 58 -9.93 -19.96 -18.89
C GLN A 58 -11.28 -20.24 -19.55
N ARG A 59 -11.76 -21.50 -19.50
CA ARG A 59 -13.12 -21.86 -19.95
C ARG A 59 -14.21 -21.19 -19.11
N ALA A 60 -14.01 -21.08 -17.80
CA ALA A 60 -14.95 -20.39 -16.91
C ALA A 60 -15.05 -18.88 -17.20
N VAL A 61 -13.91 -18.22 -17.44
CA VAL A 61 -13.87 -16.79 -17.79
C VAL A 61 -14.50 -16.51 -19.15
N LEU A 62 -14.19 -17.33 -20.17
CA LEU A 62 -14.80 -17.20 -21.50
C LEU A 62 -16.30 -17.51 -21.48
N GLY A 63 -16.74 -18.51 -20.70
CA GLY A 63 -18.15 -18.85 -20.50
C GLY A 63 -18.94 -17.73 -19.80
N ALA A 64 -18.37 -17.13 -18.75
CA ALA A 64 -18.97 -15.99 -18.07
C ALA A 64 -19.06 -14.75 -18.99
N GLY A 65 -18.01 -14.50 -19.78
CA GLY A 65 -17.99 -13.43 -20.79
C GLY A 65 -19.07 -13.62 -21.86
N ALA A 66 -19.21 -14.83 -22.41
CA ALA A 66 -20.24 -15.16 -23.38
C ALA A 66 -21.66 -14.96 -22.82
N LEU A 67 -21.90 -15.34 -21.57
CA LEU A 67 -23.20 -15.15 -20.90
C LEU A 67 -23.55 -13.65 -20.77
N VAL A 68 -22.60 -12.83 -20.36
CA VAL A 68 -22.77 -11.36 -20.26
C VAL A 68 -23.08 -10.76 -21.62
N TRP A 69 -22.35 -11.16 -22.66
CA TRP A 69 -22.58 -10.68 -24.02
C TRP A 69 -23.93 -11.13 -24.57
N ALA A 70 -24.40 -12.34 -24.28
CA ALA A 70 -25.69 -12.86 -24.74
C ALA A 70 -26.85 -12.03 -24.16
N VAL A 71 -26.75 -11.64 -22.89
CA VAL A 71 -27.72 -10.76 -22.23
C VAL A 71 -27.71 -9.36 -22.83
N VAL A 72 -26.53 -8.81 -23.14
CA VAL A 72 -26.40 -7.49 -23.80
C VAL A 72 -26.99 -7.53 -25.21
N LEU A 73 -26.73 -8.59 -25.97
CA LEU A 73 -27.26 -8.82 -27.32
C LEU A 73 -28.78 -8.90 -27.33
N ALA A 74 -29.36 -9.75 -26.48
CA ALA A 74 -30.79 -9.89 -26.34
C ALA A 74 -31.45 -8.53 -26.05
N ARG A 75 -30.83 -7.73 -25.18
CA ARG A 75 -31.33 -6.41 -24.80
C ARG A 75 -31.21 -5.37 -25.92
N LEU A 76 -30.17 -5.43 -26.74
CA LEU A 76 -29.99 -4.56 -27.92
C LEU A 76 -30.96 -4.95 -29.06
N LEU A 77 -31.13 -6.25 -29.32
CA LEU A 77 -32.06 -6.79 -30.32
C LEU A 77 -33.52 -6.46 -29.97
N LEU A 78 -33.91 -6.63 -28.70
CA LEU A 78 -35.23 -6.24 -28.19
C LEU A 78 -35.49 -4.73 -28.34
N ARG A 79 -34.46 -3.89 -28.25
CA ARG A 79 -34.57 -2.43 -28.46
C ARG A 79 -34.63 -2.05 -29.93
N ALA A 80 -33.87 -2.73 -30.80
CA ALA A 80 -33.81 -2.47 -32.23
C ALA A 80 -35.11 -2.89 -32.96
N LEU A 81 -35.73 -3.99 -32.52
CA LEU A 81 -36.95 -4.53 -33.11
C LEU A 81 -38.23 -3.82 -32.66
N ALA A 82 -38.20 -2.95 -31.64
CA ALA A 82 -39.39 -2.24 -31.17
C ALA A 82 -39.77 -1.06 -32.10
N PRO A 83 -40.89 -1.08 -32.84
CA PRO A 83 -41.39 0.13 -33.51
C PRO A 83 -41.83 1.13 -32.45
N ALA A 84 -41.27 2.34 -32.45
CA ALA A 84 -41.79 3.48 -31.68
C ALA A 84 -42.50 4.43 -32.65
N GLY A 85 -43.78 4.71 -32.40
CA GLY A 85 -44.54 5.72 -33.11
C GLY A 85 -45.39 6.53 -32.13
N LEU A 86 -45.44 7.84 -32.31
CA LEU A 86 -46.28 8.76 -31.55
C LEU A 86 -47.46 9.16 -32.43
N VAL A 87 -48.69 8.97 -31.96
CA VAL A 87 -49.91 9.39 -32.66
C VAL A 87 -50.50 10.57 -31.88
N VAL A 88 -50.76 11.67 -32.56
CA VAL A 88 -51.40 12.88 -32.01
C VAL A 88 -52.75 13.03 -32.70
N GLY A 89 -53.85 12.98 -31.97
CA GLY A 89 -55.19 13.08 -32.54
C GLY A 89 -56.14 13.92 -31.69
N PRO A 90 -57.41 14.08 -32.12
CA PRO A 90 -58.40 14.93 -31.45
C PRO A 90 -58.73 14.50 -30.02
N ASP A 91 -58.57 13.21 -29.71
CA ASP A 91 -58.88 12.65 -28.39
C ASP A 91 -57.69 12.65 -27.41
N GLY A 92 -56.45 12.87 -27.87
CA GLY A 92 -55.26 12.79 -27.04
C GLY A 92 -53.96 12.40 -27.76
N VAL A 93 -52.93 12.10 -26.98
CA VAL A 93 -51.62 11.62 -27.44
C VAL A 93 -51.47 10.13 -27.14
N GLU A 94 -51.11 9.32 -28.13
CA GLU A 94 -50.88 7.88 -27.99
C GLU A 94 -49.45 7.49 -28.38
N LEU A 95 -48.71 6.85 -27.46
CA LEU A 95 -47.41 6.23 -27.75
C LEU A 95 -47.59 4.75 -28.08
N ARG A 96 -47.18 4.35 -29.28
CA ARG A 96 -47.20 2.97 -29.78
C ARG A 96 -45.77 2.42 -29.77
N ARG A 97 -45.50 1.42 -28.92
CA ARG A 97 -44.18 0.77 -28.81
C ARG A 97 -44.33 -0.75 -28.94
N GLY A 98 -44.12 -1.29 -30.15
CA GLY A 98 -44.38 -2.72 -30.43
C GLY A 98 -45.86 -3.06 -30.26
N TRP A 99 -46.15 -4.07 -29.43
CA TRP A 99 -47.52 -4.52 -29.10
C TRP A 99 -48.20 -3.70 -27.98
N ARG A 100 -47.52 -2.68 -27.42
CA ARG A 100 -48.01 -1.87 -26.29
C ARG A 100 -48.46 -0.49 -26.75
N ARG A 101 -49.58 -0.01 -26.20
CA ARG A 101 -50.17 1.32 -26.46
C ARG A 101 -50.39 2.06 -25.13
N VAL A 102 -49.98 3.33 -25.05
CA VAL A 102 -50.22 4.21 -23.89
C VAL A 102 -50.91 5.47 -24.41
N ARG A 103 -52.14 5.74 -23.98
CA ARG A 103 -52.96 6.88 -24.42
C ARG A 103 -53.13 7.90 -23.28
N LEU A 104 -52.92 9.18 -23.59
CA LEU A 104 -53.14 10.34 -22.70
C LEU A 104 -54.24 11.21 -23.31
N PRO A 105 -55.47 11.17 -22.78
CA PRO A 105 -56.56 12.02 -23.23
C PRO A 105 -56.25 13.50 -22.98
N TRP A 106 -56.63 14.40 -23.91
CA TRP A 106 -56.34 15.83 -23.72
C TRP A 106 -56.99 16.43 -22.47
N GLN A 107 -58.16 15.95 -22.05
CA GLN A 107 -58.86 16.36 -20.83
C GLN A 107 -58.05 16.15 -19.54
N ASP A 108 -57.11 15.19 -19.56
CA ASP A 108 -56.23 14.85 -18.45
C ASP A 108 -54.90 15.60 -18.51
N VAL A 109 -54.67 16.39 -19.56
CA VAL A 109 -53.45 17.18 -19.75
C VAL A 109 -53.67 18.60 -19.23
N GLU A 110 -52.76 19.03 -18.36
CA GLU A 110 -52.71 20.37 -17.80
C GLU A 110 -51.85 21.30 -18.66
N ALA A 111 -50.68 20.82 -19.12
CA ALA A 111 -49.74 21.60 -19.93
C ALA A 111 -48.90 20.71 -20.86
N VAL A 112 -48.48 21.24 -22.01
CA VAL A 112 -47.57 20.58 -22.96
C VAL A 112 -46.49 21.55 -23.44
N PHE A 113 -45.24 21.09 -23.46
CA PHE A 113 -44.08 21.89 -23.86
C PHE A 113 -42.94 21.02 -24.42
N LEU A 114 -42.00 21.64 -25.15
CA LEU A 114 -40.86 20.97 -25.78
C LEU A 114 -39.53 21.37 -25.13
N LEU A 115 -38.65 20.39 -24.96
CA LEU A 115 -37.26 20.56 -24.53
C LEU A 115 -36.29 20.06 -25.61
N PRO A 116 -35.15 20.71 -25.86
CA PRO A 116 -34.16 20.21 -26.82
C PRO A 116 -33.46 18.93 -26.35
N ALA A 117 -33.03 18.09 -27.29
CA ALA A 117 -32.18 16.93 -27.02
C ALA A 117 -30.71 17.35 -27.11
N ARG A 118 -29.91 16.86 -26.16
CA ARG A 118 -28.46 17.10 -26.13
C ARG A 118 -27.76 16.11 -27.06
N SER A 119 -27.71 16.42 -28.36
CA SER A 119 -26.83 15.75 -29.34
C SER A 119 -25.83 16.75 -29.94
N GLY A 120 -24.63 16.27 -30.25
CA GLY A 120 -23.44 17.10 -30.47
C GLY A 120 -23.42 17.98 -31.73
N ARG A 121 -22.56 19.00 -31.63
CA ARG A 121 -22.18 20.08 -32.56
C ARG A 121 -23.33 20.95 -33.12
N PRO A 122 -23.42 22.23 -32.70
CA PRO A 122 -23.97 23.26 -33.58
C PRO A 122 -23.04 23.42 -34.79
N ALA A 123 -23.58 23.53 -36.00
CA ALA A 123 -22.82 24.04 -37.13
C ALA A 123 -22.47 25.51 -36.86
N ASP A 124 -21.19 25.86 -36.99
CA ASP A 124 -20.68 27.23 -36.83
C ASP A 124 -21.50 28.19 -37.71
N GLN A 125 -22.18 29.14 -37.06
CA GLN A 125 -22.63 30.37 -37.69
C GLN A 125 -21.74 31.51 -37.17
N GLY A 126 -20.83 31.98 -38.04
CA GLY A 126 -20.29 33.33 -37.97
C GLY A 126 -18.79 33.47 -37.74
N THR A 127 -17.99 33.31 -38.79
CA THR A 127 -16.90 34.26 -39.08
C THR A 127 -16.92 34.63 -40.55
N SER A 128 -16.81 35.93 -40.77
CA SER A 128 -16.89 36.69 -42.02
C SER A 128 -16.10 36.12 -43.18
N ALA A 129 -16.71 36.22 -44.36
CA ALA A 129 -16.09 36.02 -45.66
C ALA A 129 -14.91 36.97 -45.89
N THR A 130 -13.81 36.43 -46.42
CA THR A 130 -13.12 36.98 -47.59
C THR A 130 -12.57 35.83 -48.44
N GLY A 131 -13.16 35.64 -49.63
CA GLY A 131 -12.53 35.02 -50.80
C GLY A 131 -12.54 33.48 -50.91
N ALA A 132 -13.59 32.91 -51.51
CA ALA A 132 -13.51 31.84 -52.53
C ALA A 132 -14.93 31.37 -52.95
N SER A 133 -15.07 31.02 -54.22
CA SER A 133 -16.31 30.95 -55.01
C SER A 133 -17.39 29.98 -54.54
N ALA A 134 -18.63 30.45 -54.67
CA ALA A 134 -19.87 29.70 -54.53
C ALA A 134 -20.10 28.72 -55.69
N ALA A 135 -20.07 27.41 -55.38
CA ALA A 135 -20.88 26.38 -56.02
C ALA A 135 -20.79 25.08 -55.19
N GLY A 136 -21.85 24.69 -54.49
CA GLY A 136 -22.00 23.30 -54.02
C GLY A 136 -22.09 23.03 -52.53
N VAL A 137 -22.78 23.85 -51.72
CA VAL A 137 -23.24 23.40 -50.39
C VAL A 137 -24.72 23.70 -50.22
N ALA A 138 -25.55 22.72 -50.58
CA ALA A 138 -26.95 22.69 -50.20
C ALA A 138 -27.05 22.61 -48.66
N SER A 139 -27.88 23.47 -48.07
CA SER A 139 -28.11 23.55 -46.62
C SER A 139 -28.63 22.22 -46.08
N ALA A 140 -27.81 21.50 -45.32
CA ALA A 140 -28.29 20.41 -44.47
C ALA A 140 -28.95 21.02 -43.23
N SER A 141 -30.26 21.23 -43.34
CA SER A 141 -31.14 21.61 -42.23
C SER A 141 -31.05 20.55 -41.11
N ALA A 142 -30.73 20.99 -39.90
CA ALA A 142 -30.53 20.11 -38.75
C ALA A 142 -31.89 19.61 -38.22
N ALA A 143 -32.15 18.30 -38.31
CA ALA A 143 -33.36 17.70 -37.76
C ALA A 143 -33.51 17.98 -36.25
N PHE A 144 -34.65 18.52 -35.84
CA PHE A 144 -34.96 18.76 -34.43
C PHE A 144 -34.94 17.44 -33.63
N GLN A 145 -34.04 17.34 -32.66
CA GLN A 145 -34.04 16.29 -31.64
C GLN A 145 -34.47 16.92 -30.32
N GLY A 146 -35.49 16.37 -29.66
CA GLY A 146 -36.08 16.96 -28.45
C GLY A 146 -36.86 15.96 -27.60
N ARG A 147 -37.33 16.41 -26.44
CA ARG A 147 -38.33 15.71 -25.61
C ARG A 147 -39.62 16.52 -25.57
N LEU A 148 -40.74 15.85 -25.76
CA LEU A 148 -42.07 16.38 -25.50
C LEU A 148 -42.43 16.08 -24.04
N MET A 149 -42.76 17.12 -23.29
CA MET A 149 -43.16 17.04 -21.89
C MET A 149 -44.66 17.28 -21.81
N VAL A 150 -45.39 16.34 -21.20
CA VAL A 150 -46.84 16.41 -21.01
C VAL A 150 -47.13 16.36 -19.53
N ARG A 151 -47.60 17.46 -18.94
CA ARG A 151 -47.99 17.53 -17.54
C ARG A 151 -49.45 17.11 -17.39
N PRO A 152 -49.77 16.05 -16.63
CA PRO A 152 -51.15 15.67 -16.37
C PRO A 152 -51.77 16.51 -15.25
N ARG A 153 -53.11 16.57 -15.21
CA ARG A 153 -53.90 17.21 -14.13
C ARG A 153 -53.77 16.44 -12.82
N ALA A 154 -53.95 17.14 -11.69
CA ALA A 154 -53.89 16.56 -10.34
C ALA A 154 -54.85 15.37 -10.20
N GLY A 155 -54.34 14.22 -9.75
CA GLY A 155 -55.17 13.04 -9.45
C GLY A 155 -55.48 12.13 -10.64
N SER A 156 -55.05 12.44 -11.87
CA SER A 156 -55.29 11.55 -13.03
C SER A 156 -54.27 10.39 -13.10
N PRO A 157 -54.71 9.11 -13.01
CA PRO A 157 -53.82 7.96 -13.07
C PRO A 157 -53.64 7.50 -14.52
N ALA A 158 -53.14 8.36 -15.40
CA ALA A 158 -53.06 8.01 -16.81
C ALA A 158 -51.89 7.06 -17.11
N GLY A 159 -52.09 5.75 -16.95
CA GLY A 159 -51.37 4.68 -17.67
C GLY A 159 -49.85 4.53 -17.46
N LEU A 160 -49.25 5.22 -16.48
CA LEU A 160 -47.79 5.26 -16.26
C LEU A 160 -47.18 4.01 -15.62
N ALA A 161 -48.00 3.04 -15.17
CA ALA A 161 -47.56 1.91 -14.32
C ALA A 161 -47.01 0.68 -15.07
N LEU A 162 -47.01 0.65 -16.42
CA LEU A 162 -46.57 -0.52 -17.18
C LEU A 162 -45.07 -0.48 -17.51
N ARG A 163 -44.33 -1.59 -17.32
CA ARG A 163 -42.92 -1.75 -17.74
C ARG A 163 -42.75 -1.32 -19.21
N GLY A 164 -42.04 -0.22 -19.47
CA GLY A 164 -41.81 0.35 -20.81
C GLY A 164 -42.63 1.60 -21.18
N SER A 165 -43.44 2.13 -20.25
CA SER A 165 -44.16 3.40 -20.33
C SER A 165 -43.21 4.62 -20.44
N PRO A 166 -43.71 5.79 -20.89
CA PRO A 166 -42.92 7.02 -20.90
C PRO A 166 -42.53 7.41 -19.47
N LYS A 167 -41.33 7.98 -19.32
CA LYS A 167 -40.72 8.18 -18.01
C LYS A 167 -41.36 9.40 -17.33
N TRP A 168 -41.89 9.21 -16.12
CA TRP A 168 -42.27 10.32 -15.25
C TRP A 168 -41.02 11.10 -14.82
N ASP A 169 -40.95 12.39 -15.13
CA ASP A 169 -39.91 13.27 -14.62
C ASP A 169 -40.42 13.98 -13.37
N ARG A 170 -39.87 13.58 -12.20
CA ARG A 170 -40.25 14.15 -10.90
C ARG A 170 -39.93 15.65 -10.79
N HIS A 171 -38.95 16.17 -11.52
CA HIS A 171 -38.54 17.57 -11.41
C HIS A 171 -39.47 18.49 -12.19
N TRP A 172 -39.89 18.05 -13.37
CA TRP A 172 -40.85 18.77 -14.21
C TRP A 172 -42.31 18.45 -13.87
N GLN A 173 -42.55 17.43 -13.03
CA GLN A 173 -43.87 16.86 -12.76
C GLN A 173 -44.65 16.52 -14.04
N ALA A 174 -43.93 15.99 -15.05
CA ALA A 174 -44.48 15.76 -16.38
C ALA A 174 -43.98 14.43 -16.96
N VAL A 175 -44.76 13.89 -17.88
CA VAL A 175 -44.45 12.69 -18.66
C VAL A 175 -43.53 13.07 -19.81
N ALA A 176 -42.34 12.46 -19.86
CA ALA A 176 -41.34 12.74 -20.89
C ALA A 176 -41.42 11.73 -22.05
N PHE A 177 -41.60 12.25 -23.26
CA PHE A 177 -41.53 11.51 -24.52
C PHE A 177 -40.25 11.89 -25.28
N ASP A 178 -39.38 10.94 -25.56
CA ASP A 178 -38.16 11.15 -26.34
C ASP A 178 -38.47 11.15 -27.84
N LEU A 179 -38.29 12.29 -28.51
CA LEU A 179 -38.54 12.44 -29.95
C LEU A 179 -37.31 12.11 -30.81
N GLY A 180 -36.13 11.93 -30.20
CA GLY A 180 -34.91 11.51 -30.88
C GLY A 180 -35.03 10.20 -31.69
N PRO A 181 -35.59 9.10 -31.15
CA PRO A 181 -35.78 7.86 -31.90
C PRO A 181 -36.87 7.92 -32.99
N LEU A 182 -37.66 8.99 -33.03
CA LEU A 182 -38.71 9.17 -34.04
C LEU A 182 -38.19 9.80 -35.34
N ALA A 183 -36.97 10.39 -35.33
CA ALA A 183 -36.29 10.97 -36.50
C ALA A 183 -37.26 11.55 -37.55
N LEU A 184 -37.80 12.73 -37.23
CA LEU A 184 -38.82 13.43 -38.00
C LEU A 184 -38.43 13.49 -39.49
N ARG A 185 -39.39 13.24 -40.39
CA ARG A 185 -39.16 13.32 -41.84
C ARG A 185 -38.63 14.72 -42.21
N PRO A 186 -37.89 14.86 -43.33
CA PRO A 186 -37.34 16.16 -43.76
C PRO A 186 -38.37 17.28 -43.95
N SER A 187 -39.65 16.94 -44.08
CA SER A 187 -40.76 17.89 -44.17
C SER A 187 -41.13 18.57 -42.84
N ILE A 188 -40.64 18.10 -41.68
CA ILE A 188 -40.95 18.65 -40.34
C ILE A 188 -39.63 19.00 -39.62
N GLU A 189 -38.82 19.87 -40.23
CA GLU A 189 -37.49 20.21 -39.71
C GLU A 189 -37.46 21.48 -38.85
N THR A 190 -38.52 22.30 -38.85
CA THR A 190 -38.56 23.58 -38.13
C THR A 190 -39.38 23.50 -36.82
N PRO A 191 -38.93 24.11 -35.70
CA PRO A 191 -39.69 24.19 -34.45
C PRO A 191 -41.12 24.73 -34.63
N SER A 192 -41.29 25.69 -35.55
CA SER A 192 -42.56 26.30 -35.91
C SER A 192 -43.57 25.33 -36.56
N ARG A 193 -43.12 24.31 -37.31
CA ARG A 193 -44.01 23.26 -37.87
C ARG A 193 -44.43 22.24 -36.81
N LEU A 194 -43.58 22.00 -35.82
CA LEU A 194 -43.89 21.17 -34.66
C LEU A 194 -44.93 21.85 -33.74
N GLU A 195 -44.81 23.16 -33.56
CA GLU A 195 -45.82 23.98 -32.87
C GLU A 195 -47.18 23.91 -33.58
N GLN A 196 -47.22 24.04 -34.91
CA GLN A 196 -48.44 23.91 -35.72
C GLN A 196 -49.12 22.54 -35.61
N LEU A 197 -48.38 21.47 -35.27
CA LEU A 197 -48.93 20.12 -35.11
C LEU A 197 -49.67 19.93 -33.78
N PHE A 198 -49.24 20.60 -32.72
CA PHE A 198 -49.84 20.46 -31.39
C PHE A 198 -50.90 21.53 -31.11
N VAL A 199 -50.66 22.79 -31.51
CA VAL A 199 -51.53 23.95 -31.24
C VAL A 199 -53.02 23.69 -31.54
N PRO A 200 -53.42 23.06 -32.66
CA PRO A 200 -54.83 22.79 -32.96
C PRO A 200 -55.53 21.88 -31.96
N TYR A 201 -54.79 20.98 -31.28
CA TYR A 201 -55.36 19.98 -30.38
C TYR A 201 -55.27 20.36 -28.90
N VAL A 202 -54.21 21.08 -28.49
CA VAL A 202 -54.00 21.45 -27.06
C VAL A 202 -54.52 22.84 -26.69
N GLY A 203 -54.78 23.71 -27.66
CA GLY A 203 -55.26 25.08 -27.42
C GLY A 203 -54.40 25.82 -26.38
N GLY A 204 -55.05 26.47 -25.40
CA GLY A 204 -54.38 27.24 -24.34
C GLY A 204 -53.49 26.45 -23.37
N ARG A 205 -53.39 25.12 -23.51
CA ARG A 205 -52.51 24.24 -22.70
C ARG A 205 -51.14 24.04 -23.35
N TRP A 206 -50.95 24.51 -24.57
CA TRP A 206 -49.68 24.49 -25.29
C TRP A 206 -48.83 25.70 -24.90
N HIS A 207 -47.61 25.47 -24.40
CA HIS A 207 -46.67 26.53 -24.02
C HIS A 207 -45.47 26.67 -24.98
N GLY A 208 -45.44 25.90 -26.07
CA GLY A 208 -44.45 26.04 -27.13
C GLY A 208 -43.04 25.57 -26.76
N ALA A 209 -42.11 25.88 -27.64
CA ALA A 209 -40.67 25.83 -27.35
C ALA A 209 -40.17 27.14 -26.70
N GLY A 210 -41.02 28.17 -26.54
CA GLY A 210 -40.63 29.48 -25.99
C GLY A 210 -40.90 29.67 -24.49
N ARG A 211 -41.92 29.03 -23.91
CA ARG A 211 -42.33 29.26 -22.51
C ARG A 211 -42.45 27.98 -21.71
N LEU A 212 -41.99 28.01 -20.46
CA LEU A 212 -42.15 26.93 -19.50
C LEU A 212 -43.43 27.14 -18.67
N PRO A 213 -44.15 26.07 -18.30
CA PRO A 213 -45.32 26.22 -17.45
C PRO A 213 -44.91 26.47 -15.99
N PHE A 214 -45.62 27.38 -15.33
CA PHE A 214 -45.49 27.59 -13.89
C PHE A 214 -45.95 26.34 -13.11
N ASP A 215 -45.25 26.03 -12.03
CA ASP A 215 -45.67 25.03 -11.05
C ASP A 215 -46.82 25.57 -10.18
N ARG A 216 -47.45 24.67 -9.41
CA ARG A 216 -48.62 25.03 -8.59
C ARG A 216 -48.31 26.00 -7.44
N ALA A 217 -47.03 26.21 -7.13
CA ALA A 217 -46.56 27.16 -6.14
C ALA A 217 -46.11 28.49 -6.77
N GLY A 218 -46.43 28.72 -8.05
CA GLY A 218 -46.13 29.98 -8.75
C GLY A 218 -44.67 30.12 -9.20
N GLY A 219 -43.88 29.05 -9.19
CA GLY A 219 -42.48 29.07 -9.61
C GLY A 219 -42.18 28.20 -10.84
N VAL A 220 -41.01 28.35 -11.45
CA VAL A 220 -40.52 27.54 -12.57
C VAL A 220 -39.27 26.78 -12.15
N ASN A 221 -39.30 25.46 -12.27
CA ASN A 221 -38.17 24.58 -11.96
C ASN A 221 -37.44 24.18 -13.24
N VAL A 222 -36.13 24.42 -13.28
CA VAL A 222 -35.26 24.10 -14.39
C VAL A 222 -34.12 23.18 -13.93
N PRO A 223 -34.16 21.88 -14.24
CA PRO A 223 -33.09 20.96 -13.94
C PRO A 223 -31.89 21.14 -14.90
N GLY A 224 -30.75 20.64 -14.46
CA GLY A 224 -29.51 20.58 -15.23
C GLY A 224 -28.50 19.61 -14.63
N ARG A 225 -27.30 19.59 -15.20
CA ARG A 225 -26.17 18.81 -14.67
C ARG A 225 -24.86 19.59 -14.77
N LEU A 226 -23.98 19.45 -13.78
CA LEU A 226 -22.68 20.10 -13.73
C LEU A 226 -21.55 19.07 -13.67
N LEU A 227 -20.46 19.33 -14.41
CA LEU A 227 -19.29 18.45 -14.50
C LEU A 227 -18.44 18.51 -13.22
N THR A 228 -18.32 17.39 -12.50
CA THR A 228 -17.53 17.27 -11.26
C THR A 228 -16.05 16.93 -11.49
N ARG A 229 -15.19 17.23 -10.49
CA ARG A 229 -13.94 16.49 -10.15
C ARG A 229 -13.63 15.29 -11.08
N PRO A 230 -14.20 14.13 -10.75
CA PRO A 230 -14.02 12.91 -11.53
C PRO A 230 -14.50 13.00 -12.99
N ALA A 231 -15.67 13.58 -13.26
CA ALA A 231 -16.27 13.59 -14.59
C ALA A 231 -15.39 14.26 -15.66
N LEU A 232 -14.73 15.38 -15.32
CA LEU A 232 -13.81 16.07 -16.23
C LEU A 232 -12.46 15.37 -16.32
N CYS A 233 -12.04 14.63 -15.28
CA CYS A 233 -10.86 13.78 -15.38
C CYS A 233 -11.13 12.70 -16.44
N VAL A 234 -12.24 11.97 -16.32
CA VAL A 234 -12.69 10.98 -17.30
C VAL A 234 -12.85 11.59 -18.69
N LEU A 235 -13.36 12.82 -18.80
CA LEU A 235 -13.46 13.53 -20.08
C LEU A 235 -12.09 13.84 -20.69
N LYS A 236 -11.11 14.30 -19.89
CA LYS A 236 -9.74 14.60 -20.34
C LYS A 236 -8.98 13.34 -20.78
N VAL A 237 -9.16 12.23 -20.07
CA VAL A 237 -8.51 10.94 -20.41
C VAL A 237 -9.36 10.08 -21.34
N ARG A 238 -10.52 10.55 -21.80
CA ARG A 238 -11.46 9.76 -22.61
C ARG A 238 -10.82 9.16 -23.84
N ALA A 239 -10.04 9.97 -24.58
CA ALA A 239 -9.31 9.50 -25.75
C ALA A 239 -8.34 8.36 -25.38
N LEU A 240 -7.60 8.54 -24.28
CA LEU A 240 -6.64 7.55 -23.79
C LEU A 240 -7.31 6.26 -23.30
N LEU A 241 -8.47 6.35 -22.65
CA LEU A 241 -9.27 5.17 -22.25
C LEU A 241 -9.83 4.42 -23.45
N ILE A 242 -10.25 5.13 -24.50
CA ILE A 242 -10.71 4.51 -25.75
C ILE A 242 -9.54 3.83 -26.47
N THR A 243 -8.38 4.49 -26.54
CA THR A 243 -7.17 3.92 -27.13
C THR A 243 -6.65 2.72 -26.35
N ALA A 244 -6.68 2.76 -25.01
CA ALA A 244 -6.30 1.63 -24.17
C ALA A 244 -7.26 0.44 -24.35
N ALA A 245 -8.56 0.69 -24.45
CA ALA A 245 -9.54 -0.36 -24.73
C ALA A 245 -9.37 -0.98 -26.13
N LEU A 246 -9.04 -0.16 -27.13
CA LEU A 246 -8.69 -0.61 -28.49
C LEU A 246 -7.45 -1.51 -28.48
N LEU A 247 -6.37 -1.08 -27.80
CA LEU A 247 -5.11 -1.84 -27.71
C LEU A 247 -5.29 -3.13 -26.92
N ALA A 248 -5.99 -3.10 -25.79
CA ALA A 248 -6.24 -4.28 -24.96
C ALA A 248 -7.10 -5.33 -25.69
N SER A 249 -8.15 -4.86 -26.39
CA SER A 249 -9.02 -5.75 -27.18
C SER A 249 -8.30 -6.30 -28.42
N GLY A 250 -7.42 -5.51 -29.04
CA GLY A 250 -6.58 -5.94 -30.16
C GLY A 250 -5.49 -6.94 -29.75
N ALA A 251 -4.77 -6.69 -28.64
CA ALA A 251 -3.71 -7.57 -28.15
C ALA A 251 -4.26 -8.92 -27.66
N GLY A 252 -5.41 -8.92 -26.98
CA GLY A 252 -6.10 -10.15 -26.58
C GLY A 252 -6.54 -11.00 -27.78
N ALA A 253 -7.00 -10.37 -28.86
CA ALA A 253 -7.35 -11.09 -30.09
C ALA A 253 -6.11 -11.57 -30.88
N ALA A 254 -5.00 -10.84 -30.85
CA ALA A 254 -3.75 -11.22 -31.52
C ALA A 254 -3.05 -12.39 -30.83
N GLY A 255 -3.05 -12.45 -29.49
CA GLY A 255 -2.49 -13.55 -28.69
C GLY A 255 -3.20 -14.89 -28.87
N HIS A 256 -4.36 -14.91 -29.54
CA HIS A 256 -5.15 -16.11 -29.84
C HIS A 256 -5.16 -16.50 -31.33
N GLY A 257 -4.28 -15.90 -32.16
CA GLY A 257 -4.07 -16.33 -33.55
C GLY A 257 -5.25 -16.05 -34.50
N VAL A 258 -6.12 -15.09 -34.17
CA VAL A 258 -7.34 -14.82 -34.94
C VAL A 258 -7.05 -13.86 -36.10
N GLY A 259 -7.56 -14.16 -37.31
CA GLY A 259 -7.26 -13.38 -38.53
C GLY A 259 -7.68 -11.90 -38.51
N PHE A 260 -7.09 -11.11 -39.41
CA PHE A 260 -7.28 -9.64 -39.53
C PHE A 260 -8.73 -9.13 -39.49
N PRO A 261 -9.73 -9.72 -40.18
CA PRO A 261 -11.10 -9.21 -40.11
C PRO A 261 -11.71 -9.34 -38.71
N THR A 262 -11.31 -10.35 -37.94
CA THR A 262 -11.82 -10.63 -36.59
C THR A 262 -11.19 -9.72 -35.54
N LEU A 263 -9.91 -9.40 -35.72
CA LEU A 263 -9.18 -8.37 -34.97
C LEU A 263 -9.83 -6.99 -35.12
N ALA A 264 -10.21 -6.60 -36.33
CA ALA A 264 -10.87 -5.32 -36.59
C ALA A 264 -12.25 -5.22 -35.91
N VAL A 265 -13.03 -6.32 -35.92
CA VAL A 265 -14.37 -6.36 -35.30
C VAL A 265 -14.29 -6.33 -33.77
N THR A 266 -13.36 -7.07 -33.17
CA THR A 266 -13.17 -7.09 -31.71
C THR A 266 -12.62 -5.76 -31.18
N ALA A 267 -11.67 -5.16 -31.89
CA ALA A 267 -11.16 -3.81 -31.57
C ALA A 267 -12.28 -2.75 -31.72
N GLY A 268 -13.10 -2.83 -32.77
CA GLY A 268 -14.25 -1.95 -32.97
C GLY A 268 -15.30 -2.07 -31.85
N ALA A 269 -15.59 -3.29 -31.39
CA ALA A 269 -16.49 -3.52 -30.25
C ALA A 269 -15.93 -2.94 -28.95
N GLY A 270 -14.63 -3.09 -28.69
CA GLY A 270 -13.93 -2.49 -27.55
C GLY A 270 -14.06 -0.95 -27.50
N VAL A 271 -13.91 -0.29 -28.66
CA VAL A 271 -14.10 1.17 -28.80
C VAL A 271 -15.54 1.58 -28.49
N VAL A 272 -16.53 0.86 -29.02
CA VAL A 272 -17.95 1.15 -28.77
C VAL A 272 -18.29 1.00 -27.29
N CYS A 273 -17.79 -0.05 -26.64
CA CYS A 273 -17.95 -0.26 -25.20
C CYS A 273 -17.25 0.82 -24.37
N ALA A 274 -16.03 1.22 -24.74
CA ALA A 274 -15.32 2.30 -24.06
C ALA A 274 -16.03 3.64 -24.25
N LEU A 275 -16.52 3.95 -25.44
CA LEU A 275 -17.31 5.15 -25.71
C LEU A 275 -18.60 5.20 -24.89
N ALA A 276 -19.35 4.09 -24.85
CA ALA A 276 -20.60 3.99 -24.10
C ALA A 276 -20.36 3.99 -22.58
N GLY A 277 -19.35 3.24 -22.12
CA GLY A 277 -18.95 3.11 -20.72
C GLY A 277 -18.42 4.43 -20.16
N THR A 278 -17.51 5.10 -20.87
CA THR A 278 -17.01 6.43 -20.47
C THR A 278 -18.14 7.47 -20.44
N GLN A 279 -19.09 7.42 -21.37
CA GLN A 279 -20.21 8.35 -21.40
C GLN A 279 -21.23 8.10 -20.27
N GLU A 280 -21.48 6.85 -19.91
CA GLU A 280 -22.31 6.51 -18.75
C GLU A 280 -21.58 6.85 -17.43
N LEU A 281 -20.27 6.62 -17.37
CA LEU A 281 -19.44 6.99 -16.23
C LEU A 281 -19.45 8.51 -16.02
N ILE A 282 -19.24 9.31 -17.07
CA ILE A 282 -19.33 10.77 -17.00
C ILE A 282 -20.74 11.20 -16.54
N ARG A 283 -21.79 10.56 -17.06
CA ARG A 283 -23.17 10.83 -16.64
C ARG A 283 -23.40 10.56 -15.15
N ARG A 284 -22.83 9.49 -14.60
CA ARG A 284 -22.91 9.14 -13.17
C ARG A 284 -22.11 10.09 -12.30
N LEU A 285 -20.96 10.54 -12.81
CA LEU A 285 -20.06 11.43 -12.08
C LEU A 285 -20.52 12.90 -12.12
N CYS A 286 -21.35 13.33 -13.06
CA CYS A 286 -21.94 14.68 -13.05
C CYS A 286 -22.88 14.91 -11.86
N ALA A 287 -22.76 16.07 -11.22
CA ALA A 287 -23.69 16.51 -10.19
C ALA A 287 -24.99 17.00 -10.83
N ARG A 288 -26.14 16.67 -10.25
CA ARG A 288 -27.43 17.25 -10.69
C ARG A 288 -27.54 18.68 -10.15
N CYS A 289 -28.05 19.58 -10.96
CA CYS A 289 -28.45 20.91 -10.52
C CYS A 289 -29.92 21.18 -10.82
N LEU A 290 -30.53 22.10 -10.08
CA LEU A 290 -31.89 22.57 -10.24
C LEU A 290 -31.91 24.07 -9.99
N LEU A 291 -32.29 24.87 -10.98
CA LEU A 291 -32.55 26.29 -10.83
C LEU A 291 -34.07 26.49 -10.72
N ARG A 292 -34.53 27.00 -9.59
CA ARG A 292 -35.93 27.39 -9.37
C ARG A 292 -36.03 28.92 -9.43
N LEU A 293 -36.99 29.42 -10.20
CA LEU A 293 -37.35 30.84 -10.30
C LEU A 293 -38.72 30.99 -9.65
N ASP A 294 -38.85 31.79 -8.61
CA ASP A 294 -40.13 32.07 -7.96
C ASP A 294 -40.21 33.53 -7.47
N GLY A 295 -41.33 33.90 -6.85
CA GLY A 295 -41.56 35.26 -6.36
C GLY A 295 -40.54 35.73 -5.31
N ASP A 296 -39.79 34.82 -4.67
CA ASP A 296 -38.77 35.15 -3.68
C ASP A 296 -37.39 35.42 -4.31
N GLY A 297 -37.08 34.81 -5.46
CA GLY A 297 -35.79 34.98 -6.13
C GLY A 297 -35.37 33.85 -7.06
N LEU A 298 -34.05 33.74 -7.28
CA LEU A 298 -33.43 32.61 -7.98
C LEU A 298 -32.81 31.64 -6.98
N ARG A 299 -33.21 30.37 -7.04
CA ARG A 299 -32.72 29.31 -6.15
C ARG A 299 -32.01 28.22 -6.94
N LEU A 300 -30.68 28.13 -6.83
CA LEU A 300 -29.87 27.08 -7.45
C LEU A 300 -29.51 26.00 -6.42
N SER A 301 -29.93 24.77 -6.68
CA SER A 301 -29.53 23.59 -5.91
C SER A 301 -28.54 22.77 -6.74
N VAL A 302 -27.38 22.40 -6.18
CA VAL A 302 -26.36 21.54 -6.83
C VAL A 302 -25.87 20.49 -5.85
N GLY A 303 -26.06 19.21 -6.15
CA GLY A 303 -25.44 18.11 -5.39
C GLY A 303 -25.71 18.12 -3.87
N GLY A 304 -26.83 18.69 -3.42
CA GLY A 304 -27.20 18.80 -1.99
C GLY A 304 -27.17 20.23 -1.44
N GLY A 305 -26.31 21.10 -1.95
CA GLY A 305 -26.27 22.50 -1.53
C GLY A 305 -27.30 23.35 -2.27
N GLN A 306 -28.05 24.18 -1.55
CA GLN A 306 -29.00 25.14 -2.11
C GLN A 306 -28.53 26.57 -1.91
N ARG A 307 -28.75 27.41 -2.91
CA ARG A 307 -28.41 28.82 -2.86
C ARG A 307 -29.56 29.66 -3.38
N LEU A 308 -30.05 30.58 -2.57
CA LEU A 308 -31.08 31.56 -2.93
C LEU A 308 -30.42 32.93 -3.13
N TRP A 309 -30.72 33.58 -4.25
CA TRP A 309 -30.51 35.00 -4.46
C TRP A 309 -31.86 35.67 -4.49
N ARG A 310 -32.15 36.50 -3.49
CA ARG A 310 -33.44 37.21 -3.44
C ARG A 310 -33.46 38.31 -4.49
N TRP A 311 -34.65 38.67 -4.98
CA TRP A 311 -34.77 39.77 -5.94
C TRP A 311 -34.19 41.10 -5.42
N ALA A 312 -34.25 41.35 -4.11
CA ALA A 312 -33.67 42.54 -3.46
C ALA A 312 -32.13 42.59 -3.51
N GLU A 313 -31.46 41.45 -3.66
CA GLU A 313 -29.99 41.34 -3.71
C GLU A 313 -29.45 41.46 -5.15
N LEU A 314 -30.35 41.48 -6.14
CA LEU A 314 -30.06 41.38 -7.56
C LEU A 314 -30.53 42.65 -8.30
N LYS A 315 -29.57 43.36 -8.91
CA LYS A 315 -29.87 44.52 -9.77
C LYS A 315 -30.42 44.07 -11.12
N THR A 316 -29.76 43.11 -11.76
CA THR A 316 -30.18 42.54 -13.06
C THR A 316 -29.82 41.05 -13.13
N VAL A 317 -30.60 40.27 -13.86
CA VAL A 317 -30.30 38.88 -14.20
C VAL A 317 -30.58 38.69 -15.68
N THR A 318 -29.60 38.19 -16.42
CA THR A 318 -29.69 38.03 -17.88
C THR A 318 -29.02 36.73 -18.32
N ALA A 319 -29.41 36.21 -19.49
CA ALA A 319 -28.62 35.20 -20.19
C ALA A 319 -27.58 35.91 -21.06
N GLY A 320 -26.30 35.54 -20.94
CA GLY A 320 -25.22 36.18 -21.70
C GLY A 320 -24.02 35.25 -21.93
N PRO A 321 -22.99 35.71 -22.67
CA PRO A 321 -21.78 34.93 -22.88
C PRO A 321 -21.06 34.67 -21.55
N ALA A 322 -20.59 33.44 -21.36
CA ALA A 322 -19.89 33.00 -20.16
C ALA A 322 -18.55 33.73 -20.04
N LEU A 323 -18.15 34.03 -18.80
CA LEU A 323 -16.92 34.78 -18.53
C LEU A 323 -15.70 33.85 -18.68
N ASP A 324 -14.65 34.31 -19.38
CA ASP A 324 -13.39 33.57 -19.51
C ASP A 324 -12.46 33.74 -18.27
N ARG A 325 -11.59 32.75 -18.02
CA ARG A 325 -10.65 32.68 -16.87
C ARG A 325 -9.62 33.81 -16.86
N ARG A 326 -9.41 34.53 -17.96
CA ARG A 326 -8.39 35.59 -18.12
C ARG A 326 -8.95 37.03 -18.09
N GLY A 327 -10.10 37.25 -17.45
CA GLY A 327 -10.56 38.61 -17.13
C GLY A 327 -11.49 39.23 -18.17
N GLY A 328 -12.70 38.68 -18.31
CA GLY A 328 -13.85 39.42 -18.82
C GLY A 328 -14.09 39.40 -20.34
N SER A 329 -13.27 38.71 -21.14
CA SER A 329 -13.62 38.49 -22.55
C SER A 329 -14.79 37.51 -22.67
N PRO A 330 -15.83 37.81 -23.49
CA PRO A 330 -16.97 36.92 -23.68
C PRO A 330 -16.52 35.60 -24.33
N GLY A 331 -16.71 34.50 -23.61
CA GLY A 331 -16.43 33.16 -24.13
C GLY A 331 -17.55 32.64 -25.04
N PRO A 332 -17.30 31.57 -25.81
CA PRO A 332 -18.26 31.00 -26.75
C PRO A 332 -19.44 30.27 -26.07
N ALA A 333 -19.42 30.11 -24.74
CA ALA A 333 -20.47 29.46 -23.97
C ALA A 333 -21.52 30.48 -23.50
N THR A 334 -22.74 30.06 -23.22
CA THR A 334 -23.80 30.92 -22.66
C THR A 334 -24.05 30.54 -21.21
N ALA A 335 -24.21 31.53 -20.32
CA ALA A 335 -24.48 31.35 -18.90
C ALA A 335 -25.54 32.34 -18.38
N VAL A 336 -26.10 32.02 -17.22
CA VAL A 336 -26.93 32.95 -16.45
C VAL A 336 -25.99 33.92 -15.73
N LEU A 337 -26.11 35.20 -15.99
CA LEU A 337 -25.33 36.27 -15.37
C LEU A 337 -26.23 37.06 -14.42
N ALA A 338 -25.75 37.35 -13.22
CA ALA A 338 -26.43 38.14 -12.21
C ALA A 338 -25.57 39.33 -11.80
N GLN A 339 -26.14 40.53 -11.80
CA GLN A 339 -25.51 41.73 -11.26
C GLN A 339 -26.02 41.99 -9.85
N LEU A 340 -25.13 42.02 -8.86
CA LEU A 340 -25.45 42.22 -7.45
C LEU A 340 -25.75 43.70 -7.13
N ALA A 341 -26.65 43.92 -6.17
CA ALA A 341 -26.93 45.24 -5.60
C ALA A 341 -25.74 45.79 -4.77
N SER A 342 -25.73 47.10 -4.49
CA SER A 342 -24.66 47.74 -3.71
C SER A 342 -24.61 47.22 -2.27
N GLY A 343 -23.43 46.78 -1.82
CA GLY A 343 -23.21 46.29 -0.44
C GLY A 343 -23.34 44.78 -0.26
N VAL A 344 -23.70 44.03 -1.30
CA VAL A 344 -23.82 42.55 -1.25
C VAL A 344 -22.46 41.91 -1.56
N SER A 345 -21.93 41.11 -0.62
CA SER A 345 -20.66 40.40 -0.77
C SER A 345 -20.73 39.32 -1.86
N ALA A 346 -19.65 39.17 -2.64
CA ALA A 346 -19.59 38.22 -3.74
C ALA A 346 -19.78 36.76 -3.28
N PRO A 347 -20.61 35.98 -3.98
CA PRO A 347 -20.78 34.55 -3.79
C PRO A 347 -19.50 33.70 -3.70
N ALA A 348 -19.45 32.78 -2.73
CA ALA A 348 -18.49 31.67 -2.76
C ALA A 348 -18.60 30.89 -4.10
N PRO A 349 -17.46 30.47 -4.69
CA PRO A 349 -17.42 29.87 -6.02
C PRO A 349 -18.13 28.51 -6.10
N LEU A 350 -18.80 28.25 -7.22
CA LEU A 350 -19.29 26.91 -7.53
C LEU A 350 -18.11 25.93 -7.66
N PRO A 351 -18.34 24.62 -7.40
CA PRO A 351 -17.32 23.61 -7.60
C PRO A 351 -16.73 23.73 -9.02
N ARG A 352 -15.45 24.14 -9.10
CA ARG A 352 -14.56 24.16 -10.29
C ARG A 352 -14.47 25.42 -11.15
N ARG A 353 -15.03 26.56 -10.72
CA ARG A 353 -14.61 27.87 -11.24
C ARG A 353 -14.34 28.82 -10.07
N LYS A 354 -13.10 29.25 -9.88
CA LYS A 354 -12.84 30.52 -9.16
C LYS A 354 -13.49 31.58 -10.05
N PHE A 355 -14.54 32.23 -9.56
CA PHE A 355 -15.23 33.31 -10.27
C PHE A 355 -14.20 34.31 -10.82
N PRO A 356 -14.12 34.58 -12.14
CA PRO A 356 -13.39 35.74 -12.60
C PRO A 356 -14.23 36.97 -12.25
N VAL A 357 -13.86 37.67 -11.18
CA VAL A 357 -14.46 38.96 -10.78
C VAL A 357 -13.61 40.06 -11.40
N ARG A 358 -14.22 40.87 -12.29
CA ARG A 358 -13.94 42.28 -12.68
C ARG A 358 -14.08 42.45 -14.19
N THR A 359 -14.97 43.33 -14.64
CA THR A 359 -14.61 44.76 -14.83
C THR A 359 -15.48 45.79 -14.09
N ASP A 360 -16.46 45.37 -13.28
CA ASP A 360 -17.27 46.34 -12.50
C ASP A 360 -17.81 45.73 -11.19
N GLN A 361 -16.92 45.14 -10.39
CA GLN A 361 -17.07 44.53 -9.03
C GLN A 361 -18.34 43.73 -8.64
N ARG A 362 -19.36 43.54 -9.49
CA ARG A 362 -20.70 43.07 -9.09
C ARG A 362 -21.39 42.12 -10.07
N LEU A 363 -20.81 41.82 -11.23
CA LEU A 363 -21.38 40.84 -12.18
C LEU A 363 -20.84 39.42 -11.89
N VAL A 364 -21.73 38.44 -11.76
CA VAL A 364 -21.43 37.05 -11.32
C VAL A 364 -22.11 36.02 -12.23
N GLU A 365 -21.38 34.99 -12.66
CA GLU A 365 -21.90 33.85 -13.44
C GLU A 365 -22.64 32.82 -12.55
N VAL A 366 -23.97 32.81 -12.55
CA VAL A 366 -24.78 31.94 -11.68
C VAL A 366 -24.65 30.46 -12.06
N VAL A 367 -24.88 30.10 -13.33
CA VAL A 367 -24.82 28.72 -13.81
C VAL A 367 -24.72 28.72 -15.34
N PRO A 368 -23.95 27.81 -15.96
CA PRO A 368 -23.92 27.69 -17.42
C PRO A 368 -25.28 27.23 -17.98
N LEU A 369 -25.71 27.85 -19.08
CA LEU A 369 -26.85 27.43 -19.90
C LEU A 369 -26.39 26.40 -20.94
N HIS A 370 -25.29 26.68 -21.65
CA HIS A 370 -24.72 25.79 -22.68
C HIS A 370 -23.20 25.98 -22.83
N SER A 371 -22.43 24.91 -23.08
CA SER A 371 -20.98 24.98 -23.35
C SER A 371 -20.59 24.22 -24.63
N PRO A 372 -20.15 24.91 -25.70
CA PRO A 372 -19.83 24.26 -26.98
C PRO A 372 -18.51 23.47 -26.95
N LEU A 373 -17.54 23.86 -26.12
CA LEU A 373 -16.22 23.23 -25.98
C LEU A 373 -16.26 21.86 -25.29
N LEU A 374 -17.31 21.57 -24.53
CA LEU A 374 -17.37 20.37 -23.67
C LEU A 374 -18.38 19.31 -24.13
N GLN A 375 -19.25 19.59 -25.11
CA GLN A 375 -20.12 18.64 -25.85
C GLN A 375 -20.85 17.58 -24.99
N GLN A 376 -20.95 17.76 -23.67
CA GLN A 376 -21.46 16.79 -22.69
C GLN A 376 -22.14 17.51 -21.51
N TRP A 377 -23.03 16.79 -20.81
CA TRP A 377 -23.94 17.17 -19.70
C TRP A 377 -23.46 18.27 -18.71
N HIS A 378 -23.29 19.50 -19.19
CA HIS A 378 -22.87 20.66 -18.40
C HIS A 378 -23.76 21.87 -18.69
N GLY A 379 -24.61 22.22 -17.74
CA GLY A 379 -25.54 23.35 -17.77
C GLY A 379 -27.00 22.97 -17.55
N LEU A 380 -27.88 23.96 -17.62
CA LEU A 380 -29.33 23.82 -17.50
C LEU A 380 -29.97 23.24 -18.77
N ASP A 381 -31.13 22.58 -18.62
CA ASP A 381 -31.88 21.95 -19.72
C ASP A 381 -32.91 22.91 -20.36
N LEU A 382 -32.49 24.10 -20.82
CA LEU A 382 -33.35 25.09 -21.53
C LEU A 382 -32.58 25.94 -22.57
N PHE A 383 -33.31 26.62 -23.45
CA PHE A 383 -32.76 27.63 -24.37
C PHE A 383 -32.55 29.01 -23.67
N PRO A 384 -31.58 29.83 -24.10
CA PRO A 384 -31.39 31.18 -23.56
C PRO A 384 -32.62 32.10 -23.67
N GLN A 385 -33.37 32.01 -24.77
CA GLN A 385 -34.61 32.78 -24.95
C GLN A 385 -35.72 32.35 -23.98
N GLN A 386 -35.89 31.02 -23.76
CA GLN A 386 -36.84 30.50 -22.76
C GLN A 386 -36.53 31.01 -21.34
N PHE A 387 -35.25 31.17 -21.01
CA PHE A 387 -34.83 31.70 -19.71
C PHE A 387 -35.27 33.15 -19.55
N THR A 388 -35.06 33.95 -20.59
CA THR A 388 -35.36 35.39 -20.60
C THR A 388 -36.86 35.62 -20.49
N ASP A 389 -37.66 34.92 -21.30
CA ASP A 389 -39.13 34.99 -21.25
C ASP A 389 -39.69 34.56 -19.88
N THR A 390 -39.06 33.56 -19.24
CA THR A 390 -39.47 33.09 -17.91
C THR A 390 -39.10 34.10 -16.81
N LEU A 391 -37.93 34.72 -16.91
CA LEU A 391 -37.50 35.77 -15.98
C LEU A 391 -38.44 36.97 -16.00
N ASP A 392 -38.84 37.42 -17.20
CA ASP A 392 -39.75 38.55 -17.35
C ASP A 392 -41.15 38.27 -16.77
N ALA A 393 -41.57 37.00 -16.74
CA ALA A 393 -42.86 36.59 -16.19
C ALA A 393 -42.84 36.37 -14.65
N VAL A 394 -41.69 36.01 -14.07
CA VAL A 394 -41.53 35.71 -12.63
C VAL A 394 -41.06 36.94 -11.84
N ARG A 395 -40.27 37.83 -12.46
CA ARG A 395 -39.68 38.97 -11.78
C ARG A 395 -40.79 39.92 -11.31
N PRO A 396 -40.85 40.26 -10.01
CA PRO A 396 -41.74 41.31 -9.55
C PRO A 396 -41.27 42.64 -10.17
N GLY A 397 -41.99 43.09 -11.20
CA GLY A 397 -41.65 44.29 -11.95
C GLY A 397 -42.43 45.50 -11.48
N ASP A 398 -41.73 46.64 -11.45
CA ASP A 398 -42.30 47.96 -11.72
C ASP A 398 -43.38 47.85 -12.83
N GLY A 399 -44.65 47.96 -12.46
CA GLY A 399 -45.72 48.49 -13.31
C GLY A 399 -46.23 47.72 -14.53
N ARG A 400 -45.87 46.44 -14.78
CA ARG A 400 -46.56 45.63 -15.82
C ARG A 400 -46.81 44.19 -15.36
N GLY A 401 -47.89 44.00 -14.60
CA GLY A 401 -48.39 42.67 -14.26
C GLY A 401 -49.07 41.96 -15.44
N PRO A 402 -49.24 40.61 -15.37
CA PRO A 402 -50.13 39.88 -16.27
C PRO A 402 -51.58 40.34 -16.05
N ARG A 403 -52.26 40.67 -17.15
CA ARG A 403 -53.69 40.98 -17.17
C ARG A 403 -54.53 39.73 -16.88
N ASP A 404 -55.55 39.95 -16.03
CA ASP A 404 -56.85 39.27 -15.88
C ASP A 404 -56.88 37.78 -15.46
N GLY A 405 -57.66 37.36 -14.44
CA GLY A 405 -58.61 38.12 -13.64
C GLY A 405 -59.25 37.36 -12.46
N GLY A 406 -59.97 38.14 -11.62
CA GLY A 406 -60.97 37.76 -10.60
C GLY A 406 -60.41 37.11 -9.32
N THR A 407 -60.66 37.55 -8.08
CA THR A 407 -61.68 38.43 -7.48
C THR A 407 -61.22 38.85 -6.06
N ALA A 408 -61.73 40.01 -5.61
CA ALA A 408 -61.58 40.76 -4.35
C ALA A 408 -61.51 39.95 -3.02
N TYR A 409 -60.93 40.43 -1.91
CA TYR A 409 -61.32 41.63 -1.15
C TYR A 409 -60.26 42.13 -0.12
N ALA A 410 -60.29 43.46 0.05
CA ALA A 410 -60.12 44.26 1.28
C ALA A 410 -58.72 44.53 1.89
N THR A 411 -58.48 45.84 1.98
CA THR A 411 -57.42 46.63 2.59
C THR A 411 -57.41 46.59 4.12
N GLY A 412 -56.21 46.64 4.71
CA GLY A 412 -55.98 46.97 6.11
C GLY A 412 -54.58 47.55 6.30
N SER A 413 -54.53 48.80 6.74
CA SER A 413 -53.39 49.71 6.84
C SER A 413 -52.37 49.36 7.93
N GLY A 414 -51.09 49.59 7.61
CA GLY A 414 -49.98 50.07 8.44
C GLY A 414 -49.88 49.75 9.94
N ALA A 415 -48.74 49.14 10.33
CA ALA A 415 -48.07 49.45 11.60
C ALA A 415 -46.58 49.01 11.57
N GLY A 416 -45.72 49.98 11.90
CA GLY A 416 -44.36 49.93 12.48
C GLY A 416 -43.50 48.67 12.43
N ALA A 417 -42.27 48.84 11.93
CA ALA A 417 -41.13 48.04 12.33
C ALA A 417 -40.86 48.19 13.85
N PRO A 418 -40.55 47.11 14.61
CA PRO A 418 -40.14 47.25 16.00
C PRO A 418 -38.61 47.35 16.15
N THR A 419 -38.24 48.25 17.04
CA THR A 419 -36.91 48.49 17.63
C THR A 419 -36.50 47.36 18.59
N VAL A 420 -35.20 47.12 18.68
CA VAL A 420 -34.52 46.28 19.71
C VAL A 420 -34.79 46.85 21.10
N GLY A 421 -35.10 46.02 22.13
CA GLY A 421 -34.93 46.50 23.51
C GLY A 421 -35.42 45.70 24.71
N GLU A 422 -36.50 44.90 24.67
CA GLU A 422 -37.05 44.32 25.92
C GLU A 422 -36.98 42.78 25.96
N THR A 423 -36.37 42.25 27.02
CA THR A 423 -36.35 40.81 27.34
C THR A 423 -37.60 40.45 28.13
N LEU A 424 -38.37 39.47 27.67
CA LEU A 424 -39.59 38.99 28.30
C LEU A 424 -39.27 37.77 29.17
N THR A 425 -39.30 37.92 30.50
CA THR A 425 -39.11 36.80 31.44
C THR A 425 -40.46 36.20 31.84
N LEU A 426 -40.65 34.90 31.59
CA LEU A 426 -41.86 34.14 31.93
C LEU A 426 -41.53 33.05 32.96
N ARG A 427 -42.40 32.87 33.96
CA ARG A 427 -42.25 31.81 34.97
C ARG A 427 -43.21 30.66 34.66
N VAL A 428 -42.70 29.44 34.69
CA VAL A 428 -43.47 28.20 34.54
C VAL A 428 -43.44 27.44 35.85
N SER A 429 -44.63 27.14 36.39
CA SER A 429 -44.78 26.33 37.59
C SER A 429 -46.10 25.55 37.52
N PRO A 430 -46.09 24.25 37.87
CA PRO A 430 -47.32 23.47 37.96
C PRO A 430 -48.19 23.90 39.16
N THR A 431 -47.64 24.58 40.17
CA THR A 431 -48.31 24.86 41.45
C THR A 431 -48.41 26.34 41.81
N ALA A 432 -47.50 27.20 41.33
CA ALA A 432 -47.46 28.61 41.74
C ALA A 432 -48.58 29.46 41.12
N PRO A 433 -49.30 30.30 41.91
CA PRO A 433 -50.30 31.24 41.40
C PRO A 433 -49.65 32.30 40.49
N GLY A 434 -50.25 32.57 39.32
CA GLY A 434 -49.78 33.59 38.37
C GLY A 434 -48.65 33.15 37.42
N ALA A 435 -48.10 31.94 37.57
CA ALA A 435 -47.17 31.34 36.61
C ALA A 435 -47.89 30.55 35.51
N HIS A 436 -47.25 30.37 34.36
CA HIS A 436 -47.76 29.46 33.33
C HIS A 436 -47.73 28.01 33.83
N ARG A 437 -48.84 27.28 33.65
CA ARG A 437 -48.96 25.87 34.08
C ARG A 437 -48.11 24.91 33.25
N THR A 438 -47.82 25.26 31.99
CA THR A 438 -47.00 24.45 31.08
C THR A 438 -46.00 25.33 30.32
N ILE A 439 -44.89 24.74 29.89
CA ILE A 439 -43.85 25.39 29.09
C ILE A 439 -44.41 25.78 27.71
N ALA A 440 -45.22 24.92 27.09
CA ALA A 440 -45.84 25.23 25.80
C ALA A 440 -46.80 26.44 25.90
N SER A 441 -47.48 26.62 27.05
CA SER A 441 -48.28 27.82 27.28
C SER A 441 -47.44 29.09 27.38
N ALA A 442 -46.26 29.03 28.02
CA ALA A 442 -45.36 30.16 28.09
C ALA A 442 -44.82 30.54 26.69
N LEU A 443 -44.43 29.54 25.90
CA LEU A 443 -43.93 29.72 24.53
C LEU A 443 -44.96 30.28 23.54
N ARG A 444 -46.27 30.10 23.79
CA ARG A 444 -47.34 30.69 22.97
C ARG A 444 -47.61 32.16 23.26
N THR A 445 -47.01 32.72 24.30
CA THR A 445 -47.17 34.15 24.63
C THR A 445 -46.55 34.99 23.51
N GLU A 446 -47.30 35.96 22.97
CA GLU A 446 -46.84 36.79 21.86
C GLU A 446 -45.57 37.58 22.23
N ALA A 447 -44.43 37.10 21.74
CA ALA A 447 -43.14 37.71 21.99
C ALA A 447 -42.90 38.96 21.13
N GLY A 448 -43.59 39.14 20.00
CA GLY A 448 -43.40 40.31 19.13
C GLY A 448 -41.96 40.51 18.64
N GLY A 449 -41.16 39.43 18.55
CA GLY A 449 -39.73 39.47 18.20
C GLY A 449 -38.77 39.73 19.38
N ARG A 450 -39.27 39.86 20.62
CA ARG A 450 -38.48 40.02 21.84
C ARG A 450 -37.67 38.77 22.21
N HIS A 451 -36.60 38.95 22.98
CA HIS A 451 -35.85 37.85 23.60
C HIS A 451 -36.69 37.27 24.77
N VAL A 452 -36.99 35.98 24.74
CA VAL A 452 -37.86 35.34 25.76
C VAL A 452 -37.03 34.45 26.68
N ILE A 453 -37.07 34.69 27.99
CA ILE A 453 -36.44 33.84 29.00
C ILE A 453 -37.54 33.15 29.80
N VAL A 454 -37.56 31.82 29.82
CA VAL A 454 -38.52 31.02 30.56
C VAL A 454 -37.81 30.32 31.72
N VAL A 455 -38.18 30.68 32.95
CA VAL A 455 -37.67 30.07 34.17
C VAL A 455 -38.66 29.02 34.66
N ILE A 456 -38.23 27.76 34.74
CA ILE A 456 -39.08 26.58 34.91
C ILE A 456 -38.79 25.93 36.27
N GLU A 457 -39.80 25.78 37.11
CA GLU A 457 -39.68 25.08 38.39
C GLU A 457 -39.51 23.55 38.24
N PRO A 458 -38.87 22.86 39.20
CA PRO A 458 -38.74 21.41 39.18
C PRO A 458 -40.06 20.67 38.93
N GLY A 459 -40.03 19.66 38.06
CA GLY A 459 -41.21 18.88 37.71
C GLY A 459 -41.07 18.13 36.40
N THR A 460 -42.04 17.25 36.13
CA THR A 460 -42.16 16.49 34.87
C THR A 460 -43.22 17.12 33.97
N TYR A 461 -42.84 17.44 32.74
CA TYR A 461 -43.63 18.14 31.74
C TYR A 461 -43.87 17.22 30.54
N PRO A 462 -45.06 16.58 30.44
CA PRO A 462 -45.36 15.62 29.38
C PRO A 462 -45.90 16.31 28.11
N GLU A 463 -45.13 17.25 27.57
CA GLU A 463 -45.52 18.05 26.40
C GLU A 463 -44.38 18.16 25.39
N ALA A 464 -44.72 18.12 24.09
CA ALA A 464 -43.76 18.37 23.02
C ALA A 464 -43.57 19.88 22.83
N LEU A 465 -42.33 20.33 22.74
CA LEU A 465 -41.98 21.75 22.65
C LEU A 465 -41.46 22.11 21.26
N GLN A 466 -41.89 23.27 20.75
CA GLN A 466 -41.41 23.85 19.50
C GLN A 466 -40.98 25.31 19.72
N PRO A 467 -39.89 25.56 20.47
CA PRO A 467 -39.41 26.92 20.64
C PRO A 467 -39.01 27.51 19.28
N SER A 468 -39.47 28.73 19.02
CA SER A 468 -39.19 29.50 17.81
C SER A 468 -38.77 30.92 18.15
N GLY A 469 -37.82 31.49 17.40
CA GLY A 469 -37.28 32.84 17.67
C GLY A 469 -36.05 32.83 18.60
N THR A 470 -35.86 33.87 19.42
CA THR A 470 -34.74 33.93 20.38
C THR A 470 -35.25 33.59 21.78
N VAL A 471 -35.04 32.36 22.22
CA VAL A 471 -35.67 31.79 23.42
C VAL A 471 -34.63 31.13 24.33
N GLU A 472 -34.71 31.38 25.64
CA GLU A 472 -33.91 30.71 26.66
C GLU A 472 -34.83 29.96 27.64
N LEU A 473 -34.61 28.66 27.82
CA LEU A 473 -35.33 27.81 28.78
C LEU A 473 -34.35 27.38 29.88
N CYS A 474 -34.65 27.75 31.13
CA CYS A 474 -33.77 27.53 32.27
C CYS A 474 -34.49 26.84 33.43
N ALA A 475 -33.90 25.80 33.99
CA ALA A 475 -34.33 25.24 35.27
C ALA A 475 -34.10 26.26 36.40
N ALA A 476 -35.11 26.47 37.23
CA ALA A 476 -35.09 27.44 38.33
C ALA A 476 -34.25 26.95 39.53
N GLN A 477 -34.15 25.63 39.73
CA GLN A 477 -33.49 25.02 40.88
C GLN A 477 -32.82 23.69 40.50
N GLY A 478 -31.47 23.65 40.51
CA GLY A 478 -30.68 22.45 40.25
C GLY A 478 -30.74 21.96 38.79
N ASP A 479 -29.66 21.33 38.33
CA ASP A 479 -29.62 20.76 36.98
C ASP A 479 -30.42 19.44 36.94
N HIS A 480 -31.11 19.19 35.82
CA HIS A 480 -31.91 17.99 35.54
C HIS A 480 -33.17 17.81 36.39
N THR A 481 -33.56 18.80 37.19
CA THR A 481 -34.80 18.78 37.99
C THR A 481 -36.07 19.04 37.18
N VAL A 482 -35.91 19.67 36.01
CA VAL A 482 -36.97 19.87 35.02
C VAL A 482 -36.86 18.77 33.96
N VAL A 483 -37.87 17.91 33.90
CA VAL A 483 -37.91 16.74 33.00
C VAL A 483 -38.97 16.95 31.93
N ILE A 484 -38.55 17.06 30.66
CA ILE A 484 -39.45 17.06 29.50
C ILE A 484 -39.53 15.62 28.99
N ASP A 485 -40.66 14.95 29.21
CA ASP A 485 -40.84 13.53 28.89
C ASP A 485 -42.09 13.32 28.04
N VAL A 486 -41.91 13.20 26.72
CA VAL A 486 -43.03 13.04 25.79
C VAL A 486 -43.45 11.56 25.72
N PRO A 487 -44.73 11.23 26.04
CA PRO A 487 -45.24 9.87 26.00
C PRO A 487 -45.08 9.21 24.62
N ALA A 488 -44.94 7.89 24.60
CA ALA A 488 -44.88 7.13 23.36
C ALA A 488 -46.20 7.27 22.57
N GLY A 489 -46.11 7.53 21.26
CA GLY A 489 -47.29 7.61 20.38
C GLY A 489 -47.97 8.98 20.26
N THR A 490 -47.38 10.06 20.77
CA THR A 490 -47.86 11.43 20.51
C THR A 490 -47.83 11.73 19.00
N ALA A 491 -49.01 11.73 18.37
CA ALA A 491 -49.16 11.90 16.93
C ALA A 491 -48.63 13.27 16.46
N GLY A 492 -47.74 13.27 15.46
CA GLY A 492 -47.25 14.48 14.79
C GLY A 492 -46.01 15.15 15.39
N ALA A 493 -45.50 14.71 16.55
CA ALA A 493 -44.28 15.26 17.13
C ALA A 493 -43.02 14.62 16.51
N ALA A 494 -42.19 15.43 15.85
CA ALA A 494 -40.93 14.96 15.26
C ALA A 494 -39.80 14.78 16.29
N ALA A 495 -39.90 15.44 17.45
CA ALA A 495 -39.00 15.30 18.59
C ALA A 495 -39.71 15.74 19.88
N ALA A 496 -39.15 15.42 21.05
CA ALA A 496 -39.65 15.95 22.32
C ALA A 496 -39.44 17.47 22.41
N VAL A 497 -38.30 17.97 21.91
CA VAL A 497 -38.04 19.39 21.71
C VAL A 497 -37.53 19.62 20.28
N ASP A 498 -38.24 20.41 19.49
CA ASP A 498 -37.88 20.78 18.11
C ASP A 498 -37.56 22.28 18.04
N CYS A 499 -36.28 22.61 18.01
CA CYS A 499 -35.78 23.97 18.12
C CYS A 499 -35.69 24.64 16.74
N SER A 500 -36.40 25.74 16.55
CA SER A 500 -36.27 26.63 15.39
C SER A 500 -35.82 28.02 15.86
N GLY A 501 -34.92 28.70 15.12
CA GLY A 501 -34.38 30.00 15.55
C GLY A 501 -33.14 29.87 16.46
N ASN A 502 -32.97 30.77 17.43
CA ASN A 502 -31.82 30.84 18.36
C ASN A 502 -32.27 30.47 19.78
N VAL A 503 -32.05 29.21 20.16
CA VAL A 503 -32.57 28.64 21.40
C VAL A 503 -31.43 28.32 22.36
N THR A 504 -31.60 28.63 23.65
CA THR A 504 -30.69 28.21 24.72
C THR A 504 -31.44 27.36 25.73
N LEU A 505 -30.94 26.17 26.05
CA LEU A 505 -31.49 25.26 27.06
C LEU A 505 -30.46 25.05 28.16
N THR A 506 -30.83 25.34 29.40
CA THR A 506 -29.93 25.26 30.55
C THR A 506 -30.52 24.42 31.68
N GLY A 507 -29.79 23.39 32.13
CA GLY A 507 -30.15 22.60 33.31
C GLY A 507 -31.35 21.65 33.13
N LEU A 508 -31.72 21.31 31.89
CA LEU A 508 -32.92 20.51 31.60
C LEU A 508 -32.59 19.02 31.41
N ARG A 509 -33.55 18.13 31.69
CA ARG A 509 -33.54 16.72 31.28
C ARG A 509 -34.60 16.49 30.20
N ILE A 510 -34.19 16.02 29.02
CA ILE A 510 -35.07 15.84 27.86
C ILE A 510 -35.10 14.37 27.48
N VAL A 511 -36.29 13.76 27.49
CA VAL A 511 -36.48 12.33 27.25
C VAL A 511 -37.33 12.13 25.99
N GLY A 512 -36.73 11.50 24.98
CA GLY A 512 -37.39 11.07 23.75
C GLY A 512 -37.64 9.57 23.76
N ARG A 513 -38.90 9.13 23.78
CA ARG A 513 -39.27 7.70 23.83
C ARG A 513 -39.47 7.07 22.46
N SER A 514 -40.21 7.74 21.57
CA SER A 514 -40.58 7.22 20.23
C SER A 514 -40.01 8.00 19.06
N ALA A 515 -39.51 9.21 19.30
CA ALA A 515 -38.88 10.09 18.32
C ALA A 515 -37.57 10.64 18.93
N ALA A 516 -36.85 11.49 18.19
CA ALA A 516 -35.65 12.12 18.72
C ALA A 516 -35.98 12.91 20.01
N ALA A 517 -35.11 12.88 21.01
CA ALA A 517 -35.30 13.70 22.20
C ALA A 517 -35.18 15.19 21.84
N LEU A 518 -34.24 15.51 20.96
CA LEU A 518 -33.95 16.86 20.54
C LEU A 518 -33.73 16.94 19.03
N ARG A 519 -34.45 17.83 18.36
CA ARG A 519 -34.23 18.18 16.96
C ARG A 519 -33.84 19.65 16.85
N VAL A 520 -32.84 19.94 16.02
CA VAL A 520 -32.25 21.26 15.85
C VAL A 520 -32.38 21.70 14.40
N ASN A 521 -33.16 22.75 14.15
CA ASN A 521 -33.43 23.37 12.86
C ASN A 521 -33.07 24.87 12.85
N GLY A 522 -32.06 25.24 13.66
CA GLY A 522 -31.61 26.60 13.87
C GLY A 522 -30.28 26.61 14.63
N ARG A 523 -30.07 27.60 15.50
CA ARG A 523 -28.96 27.63 16.45
C ARG A 523 -29.45 27.17 17.82
N LEU A 524 -28.82 26.16 18.38
CA LEU A 524 -29.13 25.66 19.72
C LEU A 524 -27.88 25.68 20.59
N ARG A 525 -28.01 26.25 21.79
CA ARG A 525 -27.05 26.14 22.88
C ARG A 525 -27.60 25.25 23.99
N LEU A 526 -26.93 24.14 24.28
CA LEU A 526 -27.19 23.28 25.42
C LEU A 526 -26.14 23.53 26.49
N ARG A 527 -26.57 23.76 27.74
CA ARG A 527 -25.69 23.94 28.90
C ARG A 527 -26.18 23.11 30.07
N ARG A 528 -25.34 22.21 30.61
CA ARG A 528 -25.71 21.40 31.80
C ARG A 528 -27.01 20.62 31.62
N CYS A 529 -27.27 20.16 30.39
CA CYS A 529 -28.48 19.43 30.03
C CYS A 529 -28.22 17.92 29.88
N ALA A 530 -29.21 17.10 30.23
CA ALA A 530 -29.22 15.66 30.01
C ALA A 530 -30.25 15.32 28.92
N VAL A 531 -29.83 14.59 27.87
CA VAL A 531 -30.67 14.21 26.74
C VAL A 531 -30.69 12.70 26.62
N GLU A 532 -31.88 12.10 26.72
CA GLU A 532 -32.06 10.65 26.64
C GLU A 532 -32.90 10.28 25.43
N GLY A 533 -32.26 9.67 24.43
CA GLY A 533 -32.92 9.16 23.24
C GLY A 533 -33.11 7.66 23.31
N TRP A 534 -34.31 7.19 23.62
CA TRP A 534 -34.63 5.76 23.61
C TRP A 534 -35.00 5.24 22.21
N ALA A 535 -35.29 6.16 21.29
CA ALA A 535 -35.44 5.92 19.85
C ALA A 535 -34.06 5.75 19.16
N GLU A 536 -33.98 6.00 17.85
CA GLU A 536 -32.72 5.89 17.09
C GLU A 536 -31.75 7.04 17.40
N ASP A 537 -32.23 8.28 17.33
CA ASP A 537 -31.44 9.48 17.62
C ASP A 537 -31.84 10.08 18.98
N ALA A 538 -30.87 10.51 19.78
CA ALA A 538 -31.09 11.39 20.92
C ALA A 538 -31.10 12.85 20.48
N VAL A 539 -30.15 13.23 19.64
CA VAL A 539 -30.00 14.59 19.11
C VAL A 539 -29.90 14.52 17.59
N GLN A 540 -30.77 15.26 16.89
CA GLN A 540 -30.75 15.35 15.44
C GLN A 540 -30.54 16.81 15.02
N VAL A 541 -29.43 17.10 14.37
CA VAL A 541 -29.08 18.42 13.86
C VAL A 541 -29.15 18.39 12.34
N VAL A 542 -30.10 19.15 11.79
CA VAL A 542 -30.42 19.13 10.35
C VAL A 542 -29.54 20.09 9.54
N ASP A 543 -29.65 20.02 8.22
CA ASP A 543 -28.83 20.79 7.28
C ASP A 543 -28.88 22.30 7.56
N GLY A 544 -27.69 22.92 7.65
CA GLY A 544 -27.54 24.34 7.94
C GLY A 544 -27.72 24.75 9.42
N ALA A 545 -28.08 23.83 10.31
CA ALA A 545 -28.23 24.12 11.73
C ALA A 545 -26.89 24.08 12.50
N GLU A 546 -26.88 24.70 13.69
CA GLU A 546 -25.71 24.84 14.55
C GLU A 546 -26.04 24.41 15.98
N LEU A 547 -25.22 23.51 16.53
CA LEU A 547 -25.32 23.04 17.90
C LEU A 547 -24.08 23.47 18.68
N THR A 548 -24.27 24.10 19.83
CA THR A 548 -23.22 24.23 20.85
C THR A 548 -23.66 23.47 22.09
N ALA A 549 -22.89 22.50 22.55
CA ALA A 549 -23.19 21.73 23.76
C ALA A 549 -22.03 21.83 24.75
N GLU A 550 -22.33 22.19 25.99
CA GLU A 550 -21.35 22.36 27.06
C GLU A 550 -21.86 21.73 28.35
N ASP A 551 -21.01 20.94 29.02
CA ASP A 551 -21.35 20.26 30.28
C ASP A 551 -22.58 19.35 30.16
N CYS A 552 -22.78 18.73 29.01
CA CYS A 552 -23.98 17.96 28.71
C CYS A 552 -23.77 16.45 28.87
N GLU A 553 -24.90 15.73 28.93
CA GLU A 553 -24.92 14.29 28.90
C GLU A 553 -25.94 13.80 27.88
N VAL A 554 -25.53 12.93 26.96
CA VAL A 554 -26.39 12.30 25.95
C VAL A 554 -26.37 10.80 26.19
N ARG A 555 -27.53 10.19 26.43
CA ARG A 555 -27.65 8.76 26.73
C ARG A 555 -28.53 8.04 25.73
N ALA A 556 -28.24 6.74 25.55
CA ALA A 556 -29.02 5.71 24.85
C ALA A 556 -29.20 5.90 23.33
N GLY A 557 -29.23 7.13 22.82
CA GLY A 557 -29.46 7.45 21.42
C GLY A 557 -28.27 8.12 20.75
N ARG A 558 -28.28 8.11 19.42
CA ARG A 558 -27.23 8.70 18.57
C ARG A 558 -27.35 10.22 18.48
N THR A 559 -26.22 10.91 18.37
CA THR A 559 -26.16 12.30 17.95
C THR A 559 -25.84 12.38 16.46
N THR A 560 -26.82 12.80 15.66
CA THR A 560 -26.72 12.83 14.19
C THR A 560 -26.59 14.26 13.68
N LEU A 561 -25.55 14.50 12.89
CA LEU A 561 -25.25 15.78 12.24
C LEU A 561 -25.30 15.59 10.72
N THR A 562 -26.25 16.24 10.06
CA THR A 562 -26.41 16.16 8.60
C THR A 562 -26.26 17.55 7.99
N GLY A 563 -25.15 17.84 7.29
CA GLY A 563 -24.91 19.19 6.73
C GLY A 563 -24.84 20.32 7.77
N ALA A 564 -24.63 19.95 9.04
CA ALA A 564 -24.72 20.82 10.20
C ALA A 564 -23.35 21.16 10.80
N ARG A 565 -23.32 22.07 11.77
CA ARG A 565 -22.14 22.36 12.59
C ARG A 565 -22.40 22.06 14.06
N ALA A 566 -21.44 21.45 14.73
CA ALA A 566 -21.47 21.26 16.17
C ALA A 566 -20.14 21.64 16.82
N THR A 567 -20.22 22.35 17.94
CA THR A 567 -19.10 22.51 18.88
C THR A 567 -19.54 21.93 20.21
N VAL A 568 -18.84 20.91 20.67
CA VAL A 568 -19.17 20.14 21.86
C VAL A 568 -17.99 20.19 22.82
N ARG A 569 -18.25 20.61 24.06
CA ARG A 569 -17.24 20.71 25.12
C ARG A 569 -17.70 19.98 26.37
N ARG A 570 -16.79 19.26 27.04
CA ARG A 570 -17.02 18.66 28.36
C ARG A 570 -18.34 17.86 28.43
N THR A 571 -18.66 17.13 27.37
CA THR A 571 -19.94 16.43 27.20
C THR A 571 -19.72 14.92 27.13
N ARG A 572 -20.63 14.16 27.74
CA ARG A 572 -20.58 12.69 27.79
C ARG A 572 -21.62 12.07 26.87
N PHE A 573 -21.21 11.14 26.01
CA PHE A 573 -22.07 10.33 25.15
C PHE A 573 -22.02 8.88 25.62
N LEU A 574 -23.13 8.37 26.18
CA LEU A 574 -23.14 7.13 26.95
C LEU A 574 -24.12 6.11 26.37
N ALA A 575 -23.65 4.87 26.22
CA ALA A 575 -24.47 3.69 25.93
C ALA A 575 -25.38 3.83 24.69
N ALA A 576 -24.87 4.47 23.63
CA ALA A 576 -25.62 4.63 22.40
C ALA A 576 -25.95 3.25 21.78
N LYS A 577 -27.21 3.05 21.39
CA LYS A 577 -27.67 1.78 20.77
C LYS A 577 -27.09 1.54 19.36
N ALA A 578 -26.52 2.57 18.74
CA ALA A 578 -25.87 2.57 17.44
C ALA A 578 -24.53 3.32 17.54
N ASP A 579 -24.18 4.14 16.54
CA ASP A 579 -23.08 5.09 16.67
C ASP A 579 -23.42 6.15 17.74
N ALA A 580 -22.43 6.60 18.53
CA ALA A 580 -22.66 7.68 19.49
C ALA A 580 -22.78 9.04 18.79
N ILE A 581 -21.87 9.32 17.86
CA ILE A 581 -21.85 10.55 17.06
C ILE A 581 -21.69 10.18 15.58
N ALA A 582 -22.61 10.64 14.73
CA ALA A 582 -22.59 10.39 13.30
C ALA A 582 -22.64 11.70 12.50
N LEU A 583 -21.66 11.91 11.63
CA LEU A 583 -21.56 13.06 10.74
C LEU A 583 -21.75 12.62 9.29
N ALA A 584 -22.65 13.30 8.59
CA ALA A 584 -22.93 13.04 7.18
C ALA A 584 -23.16 14.35 6.40
N GLN A 585 -23.07 14.24 5.07
CA GLN A 585 -23.45 15.30 4.13
C GLN A 585 -22.69 16.63 4.34
N GLY A 586 -21.39 16.57 4.61
CA GLY A 586 -20.56 17.78 4.80
C GLY A 586 -20.71 18.43 6.16
N ALA A 587 -21.18 17.68 7.17
CA ALA A 587 -21.25 18.15 8.54
C ALA A 587 -19.85 18.45 9.11
N ARG A 588 -19.81 19.30 10.14
CA ARG A 588 -18.59 19.62 10.88
C ARG A 588 -18.82 19.48 12.37
N ALA A 589 -17.93 18.79 13.07
CA ALA A 589 -17.95 18.72 14.53
C ALA A 589 -16.58 19.06 15.12
N GLU A 590 -16.60 19.81 16.20
CA GLU A 590 -15.47 20.08 17.09
C GLU A 590 -15.82 19.49 18.45
N LEU A 591 -15.07 18.47 18.88
CA LEU A 591 -15.24 17.78 20.16
C LEU A 591 -14.02 18.08 21.02
N HIS A 592 -14.22 18.72 22.18
CA HIS A 592 -13.16 19.03 23.13
C HIS A 592 -13.51 18.51 24.51
N ASP A 593 -12.58 17.84 25.19
CA ASP A 593 -12.76 17.30 26.55
C ASP A 593 -14.01 16.40 26.69
N CYS A 594 -14.35 15.65 25.63
CA CYS A 594 -15.55 14.82 25.59
C CYS A 594 -15.26 13.37 25.98
N GLU A 595 -16.28 12.69 26.48
CA GLU A 595 -16.23 11.26 26.76
C GLU A 595 -17.26 10.51 25.92
N VAL A 596 -16.83 9.47 25.20
CA VAL A 596 -17.71 8.58 24.43
C VAL A 596 -17.54 7.18 24.98
N ALA A 597 -18.58 6.65 25.62
CA ALA A 597 -18.54 5.40 26.38
C ALA A 597 -19.60 4.39 25.91
N ASP A 598 -19.14 3.16 25.70
CA ASP A 598 -19.96 1.97 25.44
C ASP A 598 -21.00 2.09 24.30
N PRO A 599 -20.71 2.72 23.14
CA PRO A 599 -21.62 2.65 22.01
C PRO A 599 -21.63 1.23 21.42
N ARG A 600 -22.81 0.71 21.09
CA ARG A 600 -22.93 -0.58 20.38
C ARG A 600 -22.33 -0.52 18.96
N GLY A 601 -22.38 0.65 18.33
CA GLY A 601 -21.77 0.93 17.03
C GLY A 601 -20.39 1.56 17.17
N SER A 602 -20.18 2.66 16.46
CA SER A 602 -18.94 3.44 16.50
C SER A 602 -19.02 4.58 17.51
N GLY A 603 -17.88 5.00 18.07
CA GLY A 603 -17.81 6.21 18.89
C GLY A 603 -18.12 7.46 18.05
N VAL A 604 -17.28 7.71 17.04
CA VAL A 604 -17.46 8.80 16.07
C VAL A 604 -17.40 8.25 14.66
N ASN A 605 -18.48 8.40 13.91
CA ASN A 605 -18.60 7.99 12.52
C ASN A 605 -18.67 9.22 11.61
N VAL A 606 -17.64 9.40 10.77
CA VAL A 606 -17.48 10.58 9.91
C VAL A 606 -17.52 10.16 8.45
N VAL A 607 -18.57 10.56 7.73
CA VAL A 607 -18.78 10.20 6.32
C VAL A 607 -18.90 11.47 5.49
N GLY A 608 -17.96 11.70 4.57
CA GLY A 608 -17.96 12.89 3.70
C GLY A 608 -18.05 14.21 4.45
N SER A 609 -17.45 14.25 5.65
CA SER A 609 -17.62 15.30 6.66
C SER A 609 -16.29 15.55 7.39
N THR A 610 -16.23 16.57 8.25
CA THR A 610 -14.99 16.92 8.98
C THR A 610 -15.20 16.85 10.49
N ALA A 611 -14.26 16.26 11.22
CA ALA A 611 -14.29 16.22 12.68
C ALA A 611 -12.95 16.63 13.28
N THR A 612 -12.98 17.43 14.33
CA THR A 612 -11.83 17.71 15.21
C THR A 612 -12.14 17.11 16.58
N ILE A 613 -11.24 16.27 17.10
CA ILE A 613 -11.42 15.51 18.33
C ILE A 613 -10.18 15.74 19.20
N GLU A 614 -10.30 16.56 20.23
CA GLU A 614 -9.17 16.95 21.08
C GLU A 614 -9.46 16.65 22.55
N ASP A 615 -8.46 16.13 23.25
CA ASP A 615 -8.53 15.88 24.71
C ASP A 615 -9.71 14.97 25.10
N CYS A 616 -10.11 14.06 24.20
CA CYS A 616 -11.27 13.19 24.38
C CYS A 616 -10.90 11.77 24.82
N ARG A 617 -11.82 11.12 25.54
CA ARG A 617 -11.73 9.70 25.93
C ARG A 617 -12.82 8.89 25.21
N LEU A 618 -12.41 7.89 24.44
CA LEU A 618 -13.31 7.02 23.68
C LEU A 618 -13.10 5.58 24.13
N HIS A 619 -14.11 4.97 24.75
CA HIS A 619 -13.97 3.63 25.29
C HIS A 619 -15.20 2.75 25.11
N GLY A 620 -14.98 1.43 25.04
CA GLY A 620 -16.05 0.43 24.98
C GLY A 620 -16.81 0.36 23.64
N ALA A 621 -16.27 0.93 22.56
CA ALA A 621 -16.97 0.94 21.27
C ALA A 621 -17.09 -0.47 20.66
N GLY A 622 -18.31 -0.88 20.31
CA GLY A 622 -18.60 -2.21 19.76
C GLY A 622 -18.00 -2.45 18.37
N SER A 623 -17.91 -1.40 17.54
CA SER A 623 -17.35 -1.47 16.18
C SER A 623 -16.03 -0.70 16.06
N HIS A 624 -16.08 0.64 16.04
CA HIS A 624 -14.91 1.49 15.91
C HIS A 624 -14.90 2.60 16.96
N ALA A 625 -13.75 3.04 17.47
CA ALA A 625 -13.75 4.28 18.25
C ALA A 625 -13.96 5.48 17.33
N VAL A 626 -13.21 5.54 16.23
CA VAL A 626 -13.36 6.54 15.18
C VAL A 626 -13.27 5.89 13.81
N ILE A 627 -14.24 6.18 12.94
CA ILE A 627 -14.22 5.78 11.53
C ILE A 627 -14.40 6.99 10.63
N ALA A 628 -13.47 7.16 9.69
CA ALA A 628 -13.45 8.20 8.68
C ALA A 628 -13.59 7.56 7.29
N GLY A 629 -14.68 7.90 6.59
CA GLY A 629 -15.00 7.37 5.26
C GLY A 629 -15.48 8.43 4.27
N GLU A 630 -15.59 8.05 3.00
CA GLU A 630 -16.05 8.89 1.90
C GLU A 630 -15.38 10.27 1.82
N HIS A 631 -14.04 10.32 1.78
CA HIS A 631 -13.25 11.56 1.79
C HIS A 631 -13.41 12.42 3.06
N ALA A 632 -13.77 11.82 4.19
CA ALA A 632 -13.79 12.51 5.48
C ALA A 632 -12.41 13.06 5.85
N GLU A 633 -12.41 14.13 6.63
CA GLU A 633 -11.20 14.75 7.20
C GLU A 633 -11.32 14.75 8.72
N VAL A 634 -10.50 13.94 9.40
CA VAL A 634 -10.56 13.78 10.86
C VAL A 634 -9.23 14.17 11.50
N VAL A 635 -9.26 15.18 12.35
CA VAL A 635 -8.11 15.62 13.15
C VAL A 635 -8.34 15.17 14.58
N MET A 636 -7.40 14.42 15.14
CA MET A 636 -7.48 13.87 16.48
C MET A 636 -6.17 14.15 17.24
N ALA A 637 -6.26 14.72 18.44
CA ALA A 637 -5.09 15.05 19.23
C ALA A 637 -5.29 14.80 20.73
N ARG A 638 -4.24 14.33 21.42
CA ARG A 638 -4.22 14.17 22.89
C ARG A 638 -5.39 13.33 23.44
N CYS A 639 -5.76 12.29 22.73
CA CYS A 639 -6.92 11.46 23.06
C CYS A 639 -6.52 10.09 23.64
N GLU A 640 -7.46 9.46 24.34
CA GLU A 640 -7.34 8.09 24.84
C GLU A 640 -8.43 7.21 24.19
N VAL A 641 -8.01 6.13 23.55
CA VAL A 641 -8.90 5.11 22.98
C VAL A 641 -8.66 3.78 23.68
N ARG A 642 -9.72 3.17 24.23
CA ARG A 642 -9.60 1.92 24.97
C ARG A 642 -10.71 0.92 24.68
N GLY A 643 -10.36 -0.36 24.57
CA GLY A 643 -11.32 -1.46 24.67
C GLY A 643 -12.34 -1.50 23.52
N THR A 644 -11.87 -1.43 22.27
CA THR A 644 -12.77 -1.52 21.11
C THR A 644 -12.99 -2.96 20.64
N GLY A 645 -14.25 -3.30 20.36
CA GLY A 645 -14.66 -4.60 19.83
C GLY A 645 -14.07 -4.90 18.44
N GLY A 646 -14.01 -3.88 17.58
CA GLY A 646 -13.34 -3.91 16.28
C GLY A 646 -12.08 -3.03 16.26
N THR A 647 -11.97 -2.17 15.26
CA THR A 647 -10.78 -1.34 15.02
C THR A 647 -10.88 -0.01 15.75
N ALA A 648 -9.87 0.39 16.51
CA ALA A 648 -9.88 1.68 17.19
C ALA A 648 -10.01 2.85 16.20
N LEU A 649 -9.04 2.99 15.29
CA LEU A 649 -9.01 4.08 14.31
C LEU A 649 -9.10 3.52 12.89
N SER A 650 -10.08 3.96 12.10
CA SER A 650 -10.26 3.49 10.73
C SER A 650 -10.34 4.65 9.75
N TYR A 651 -9.44 4.67 8.78
CA TYR A 651 -9.42 5.63 7.67
C TYR A 651 -9.60 4.87 6.36
N VAL A 652 -10.71 5.13 5.67
CA VAL A 652 -11.10 4.41 4.46
C VAL A 652 -11.64 5.38 3.40
N ASP A 653 -11.79 4.90 2.16
CA ASP A 653 -12.43 5.64 1.07
C ASP A 653 -11.84 7.04 0.85
N GLN A 654 -10.51 7.10 0.73
CA GLN A 654 -9.74 8.32 0.55
C GLN A 654 -9.92 9.36 1.68
N ALA A 655 -10.30 8.90 2.87
CA ALA A 655 -10.27 9.72 4.07
C ALA A 655 -8.85 10.19 4.39
N ARG A 656 -8.78 11.36 5.01
CA ARG A 656 -7.54 12.05 5.38
C ARG A 656 -7.65 12.58 6.79
N GLY A 657 -6.54 13.10 7.29
CA GLY A 657 -6.51 13.77 8.58
C GLY A 657 -5.22 13.49 9.33
N SER A 658 -5.23 13.80 10.62
CA SER A 658 -4.09 13.58 11.49
C SER A 658 -4.49 12.99 12.83
N VAL A 659 -3.63 12.14 13.38
CA VAL A 659 -3.74 11.61 14.74
C VAL A 659 -2.44 11.89 15.47
N GLU A 660 -2.51 12.67 16.53
CA GLU A 660 -1.34 13.12 17.29
C GLU A 660 -1.47 12.85 18.79
N ASP A 661 -0.37 12.50 19.46
CA ASP A 661 -0.30 12.39 20.94
C ASP A 661 -1.40 11.52 21.56
N THR A 662 -1.77 10.44 20.87
CA THR A 662 -2.93 9.63 21.21
C THR A 662 -2.48 8.24 21.68
N THR A 663 -3.17 7.68 22.66
CA THR A 663 -2.95 6.29 23.10
C THR A 663 -4.14 5.43 22.68
N VAL A 664 -3.86 4.31 22.03
CA VAL A 664 -4.83 3.28 21.65
C VAL A 664 -4.49 2.00 22.40
N SER A 665 -5.44 1.45 23.14
CA SER A 665 -5.20 0.29 24.01
C SER A 665 -6.34 -0.73 24.02
N ASP A 666 -6.01 -2.00 24.22
CA ASP A 666 -6.97 -3.11 24.43
C ASP A 666 -7.99 -3.29 23.29
N SER A 667 -7.64 -2.86 22.08
CA SER A 667 -8.46 -2.94 20.88
C SER A 667 -8.23 -4.26 20.13
N LYS A 668 -9.20 -4.69 19.30
CA LYS A 668 -8.95 -5.83 18.40
C LYS A 668 -7.87 -5.49 17.36
N HIS A 669 -8.07 -4.36 16.68
CA HIS A 669 -7.11 -3.78 15.75
C HIS A 669 -6.85 -2.33 16.17
N GLY A 670 -5.59 -1.87 16.18
CA GLY A 670 -5.25 -0.50 16.57
C GLY A 670 -5.66 0.52 15.51
N MET A 671 -5.16 0.35 14.28
CA MET A 671 -5.50 1.23 13.16
C MET A 671 -5.67 0.46 11.84
N TYR A 672 -6.66 0.85 11.05
CA TYR A 672 -6.89 0.35 9.69
C TYR A 672 -6.87 1.51 8.69
N VAL A 673 -6.04 1.40 7.66
CA VAL A 673 -5.92 2.39 6.60
C VAL A 673 -6.09 1.73 5.25
N ALA A 674 -7.14 2.09 4.52
CA ALA A 674 -7.48 1.39 3.27
C ALA A 674 -8.17 2.25 2.23
N ARG A 675 -8.37 1.68 1.04
CA ARG A 675 -9.15 2.26 -0.06
C ARG A 675 -8.67 3.68 -0.43
N GLY A 676 -7.36 3.84 -0.53
CA GLY A 676 -6.70 5.10 -0.89
C GLY A 676 -6.70 6.20 0.18
N ALA A 677 -7.04 5.87 1.43
CA ALA A 677 -6.89 6.78 2.57
C ALA A 677 -5.42 7.15 2.82
N ASP A 678 -5.19 8.31 3.44
CA ASP A 678 -3.83 8.87 3.65
C ASP A 678 -3.78 9.75 4.92
N PRO A 679 -3.84 9.16 6.13
CA PRO A 679 -3.71 9.89 7.39
C PRO A 679 -2.24 10.12 7.77
N GLY A 680 -1.98 11.24 8.45
CA GLY A 680 -0.73 11.48 9.18
C GLY A 680 -0.87 11.04 10.64
N VAL A 681 0.07 10.26 11.15
CA VAL A 681 0.02 9.68 12.49
C VAL A 681 1.34 9.98 13.18
N ARG A 682 1.29 10.67 14.32
CA ARG A 682 2.50 11.16 14.98
C ARG A 682 2.44 10.98 16.49
N ARG A 683 3.49 10.40 17.09
CA ARG A 683 3.56 10.18 18.54
C ARG A 683 2.35 9.42 19.09
N VAL A 684 1.90 8.40 18.36
CA VAL A 684 0.78 7.54 18.78
C VAL A 684 1.31 6.23 19.36
N ARG A 685 0.72 5.78 20.46
CA ARG A 685 1.07 4.51 21.12
C ARG A 685 -0.07 3.51 20.96
N PHE A 686 0.23 2.35 20.39
CA PHE A 686 -0.68 1.22 20.24
C PHE A 686 -0.27 0.12 21.23
N ARG A 687 -1.12 -0.18 22.20
CA ARG A 687 -0.83 -1.15 23.26
C ARG A 687 -1.83 -2.29 23.28
N ASN A 688 -1.36 -3.51 23.52
CA ASN A 688 -2.20 -4.69 23.76
C ASN A 688 -3.27 -4.89 22.68
N CYS A 689 -2.92 -4.63 21.42
CA CYS A 689 -3.83 -4.85 20.30
C CYS A 689 -3.94 -6.35 20.04
N ARG A 690 -5.13 -6.92 20.20
CA ARG A 690 -5.35 -8.39 20.24
C ARG A 690 -4.96 -9.10 18.94
N VAL A 691 -5.04 -8.43 17.80
CA VAL A 691 -4.72 -9.01 16.49
C VAL A 691 -3.63 -8.19 15.80
N THR A 692 -3.95 -6.99 15.32
CA THR A 692 -2.95 -6.15 14.64
C THR A 692 -2.82 -4.78 15.27
N GLY A 693 -1.58 -4.26 15.31
CA GLY A 693 -1.31 -2.88 15.72
C GLY A 693 -1.81 -1.90 14.66
N VAL A 694 -1.24 -1.97 13.47
CA VAL A 694 -1.70 -1.20 12.29
C VAL A 694 -1.77 -2.09 11.06
N SER A 695 -2.76 -1.84 10.21
CA SER A 695 -2.91 -2.51 8.92
C SER A 695 -3.17 -1.48 7.82
N VAL A 696 -2.29 -1.46 6.81
CA VAL A 696 -2.37 -0.57 5.65
C VAL A 696 -2.61 -1.42 4.41
N GLY A 697 -3.81 -1.36 3.85
CA GLY A 697 -4.29 -2.25 2.78
C GLY A 697 -4.93 -1.50 1.62
N GLU A 698 -5.30 -2.19 0.55
CA GLU A 698 -6.19 -1.67 -0.51
C GLU A 698 -5.79 -0.27 -1.05
N GLN A 699 -4.54 -0.11 -1.48
CA GLN A 699 -3.98 1.19 -1.92
C GLN A 699 -3.93 2.29 -0.85
N GLY A 700 -4.12 1.91 0.42
CA GLY A 700 -3.96 2.77 1.57
C GLY A 700 -2.53 3.33 1.64
N ARG A 701 -2.45 4.59 2.03
CA ARG A 701 -1.23 5.33 2.31
C ARG A 701 -1.31 5.79 3.75
N GLY A 702 -0.20 6.19 4.31
CA GLY A 702 -0.19 6.78 5.63
C GLY A 702 1.23 7.10 6.01
N ARG A 703 1.39 8.16 6.79
CA ARG A 703 2.68 8.55 7.33
C ARG A 703 2.68 8.38 8.83
N PHE A 704 3.56 7.53 9.34
CA PHE A 704 3.71 7.30 10.77
C PHE A 704 5.07 7.84 11.21
N THR A 705 5.08 8.65 12.26
CA THR A 705 6.31 9.28 12.78
C THR A 705 6.32 9.20 14.29
N ASP A 706 7.42 8.71 14.87
CA ASP A 706 7.58 8.56 16.33
C ASP A 706 6.47 7.70 16.99
N CYS A 707 5.99 6.66 16.31
CA CYS A 707 4.93 5.79 16.81
C CYS A 707 5.48 4.53 17.49
N ASP A 708 4.78 4.05 18.51
CA ASP A 708 5.17 2.87 19.31
C ASP A 708 4.05 1.82 19.29
N TRP A 709 4.42 0.56 19.02
CA TRP A 709 3.55 -0.61 19.06
C TRP A 709 4.10 -1.60 20.09
N GLU A 710 3.30 -1.92 21.10
CA GLU A 710 3.67 -2.78 22.22
C GLU A 710 2.58 -3.83 22.46
N GLY A 711 2.96 -5.09 22.64
CA GLY A 711 2.02 -6.14 23.07
C GLY A 711 1.03 -6.54 21.98
N THR A 712 1.43 -6.57 20.71
CA THR A 712 0.53 -6.90 19.60
C THR A 712 0.40 -8.42 19.40
N GLY A 713 -0.83 -8.93 19.34
CA GLY A 713 -1.10 -10.37 19.35
C GLY A 713 -0.57 -11.13 18.12
N ASP A 714 -0.88 -10.69 16.91
CA ASP A 714 -0.53 -11.40 15.68
C ASP A 714 0.54 -10.67 14.86
N THR A 715 0.33 -9.39 14.58
CA THR A 715 1.29 -8.58 13.79
C THR A 715 1.30 -7.14 14.26
N GLY A 716 2.49 -6.58 14.48
CA GLY A 716 2.66 -5.17 14.82
C GLY A 716 2.16 -4.28 13.68
N ILE A 717 2.83 -4.36 12.55
CA ILE A 717 2.57 -3.55 11.35
C ILE A 717 2.33 -4.49 10.17
N SER A 718 1.17 -4.38 9.53
CA SER A 718 0.82 -5.16 8.35
C SER A 718 0.57 -4.24 7.15
N VAL A 719 1.23 -4.53 6.02
CA VAL A 719 1.07 -3.79 4.76
C VAL A 719 0.68 -4.77 3.66
N LEU A 720 -0.53 -4.62 3.15
CA LEU A 720 -1.20 -5.61 2.30
C LEU A 720 -1.76 -4.96 1.03
N ASP A 721 -2.05 -5.77 0.00
CA ASP A 721 -2.94 -5.44 -1.12
C ASP A 721 -2.70 -4.03 -1.76
N GLY A 722 -1.44 -3.76 -2.10
CA GLY A 722 -1.01 -2.51 -2.73
C GLY A 722 -0.90 -1.31 -1.79
N GLY A 723 -0.92 -1.53 -0.47
CA GLY A 723 -0.58 -0.53 0.53
C GLY A 723 0.82 0.06 0.30
N ALA A 724 1.01 1.33 0.67
CA ALA A 724 2.27 2.04 0.48
C ALA A 724 2.53 3.08 1.59
N PRO A 725 2.69 2.68 2.86
CA PRO A 725 2.95 3.62 3.94
C PRO A 725 4.41 4.07 4.00
N VAL A 726 4.63 5.18 4.71
CA VAL A 726 5.93 5.71 5.10
C VAL A 726 6.02 5.74 6.62
N LEU A 727 7.04 5.09 7.17
CA LEU A 727 7.28 5.04 8.61
C LEU A 727 8.66 5.62 8.91
N ASP A 728 8.68 6.60 9.82
CA ASP A 728 9.88 7.31 10.25
C ASP A 728 10.00 7.17 11.79
N ASP A 729 11.15 6.70 12.28
CA ASP A 729 11.52 6.65 13.71
C ASP A 729 10.49 5.92 14.60
N CYS A 730 10.05 4.75 14.15
CA CYS A 730 9.02 3.94 14.80
C CYS A 730 9.60 2.77 15.61
N ARG A 731 8.87 2.30 16.63
CA ARG A 731 9.25 1.12 17.43
C ARG A 731 8.13 0.08 17.52
N VAL A 732 8.47 -1.19 17.36
CA VAL A 732 7.56 -2.34 17.54
C VAL A 732 8.20 -3.32 18.52
N ARG A 733 7.49 -3.73 19.56
CA ARG A 733 7.99 -4.68 20.56
C ARG A 733 6.92 -5.59 21.13
N ASP A 734 7.38 -6.68 21.75
CA ASP A 734 6.55 -7.61 22.52
C ASP A 734 5.39 -8.19 21.68
N GLY A 735 5.71 -8.80 20.54
CA GLY A 735 4.71 -9.31 19.59
C GLY A 735 5.06 -10.67 18.97
N ARG A 736 4.16 -11.17 18.11
CA ARG A 736 4.47 -12.36 17.30
C ARG A 736 5.31 -12.02 16.08
N LEU A 737 4.79 -11.20 15.17
CA LEU A 737 5.45 -10.72 13.95
C LEU A 737 5.56 -9.20 13.98
N GLY A 738 6.76 -8.64 13.74
CA GLY A 738 6.98 -7.19 13.80
C GLY A 738 6.35 -6.46 12.61
N LEU A 739 6.89 -6.69 11.42
CA LEU A 739 6.44 -6.10 10.15
C LEU A 739 6.14 -7.18 9.11
N LEU A 740 4.94 -7.13 8.54
CA LEU A 740 4.53 -7.92 7.38
C LEU A 740 4.31 -7.00 6.17
N VAL A 741 4.91 -7.35 5.03
CA VAL A 741 4.60 -6.73 3.73
C VAL A 741 4.25 -7.84 2.74
N ASP A 742 3.03 -7.82 2.19
CA ASP A 742 2.53 -8.83 1.25
C ASP A 742 1.77 -8.18 0.09
N LYS A 743 2.19 -8.40 -1.15
CA LYS A 743 1.68 -7.73 -2.38
C LYS A 743 1.61 -6.21 -2.24
N ALA A 744 2.61 -5.62 -1.61
CA ALA A 744 2.57 -4.22 -1.22
C ALA A 744 3.94 -3.53 -1.30
N ARG A 745 3.95 -2.24 -0.99
CA ARG A 745 5.17 -1.42 -0.98
C ARG A 745 5.29 -0.68 0.33
N GLY A 746 6.48 -0.19 0.66
CA GLY A 746 6.65 0.63 1.84
C GLY A 746 8.06 1.16 1.99
N ARG A 747 8.16 2.28 2.70
CA ARG A 747 9.43 2.87 3.10
C ARG A 747 9.48 2.98 4.62
N PHE A 748 10.53 2.43 5.20
CA PHE A 748 10.72 2.37 6.65
C PHE A 748 12.10 2.91 6.97
N THR A 749 12.16 4.00 7.73
CA THR A 749 13.38 4.69 8.13
C THR A 749 13.46 4.70 9.66
N GLY A 750 14.59 4.31 10.25
CA GLY A 750 14.77 4.35 11.71
C GLY A 750 13.88 3.37 12.49
N LEU A 751 13.37 2.31 11.84
CA LEU A 751 12.47 1.33 12.45
C LEU A 751 13.22 0.41 13.42
N ARG A 752 12.70 0.29 14.64
CA ARG A 752 13.23 -0.61 15.69
C ARG A 752 12.22 -1.73 15.97
N ILE A 753 12.66 -2.98 15.88
CA ILE A 753 11.84 -4.16 16.18
C ILE A 753 12.60 -5.04 17.17
N ASP A 754 12.04 -5.23 18.35
CA ASP A 754 12.67 -6.02 19.43
C ASP A 754 11.70 -6.99 20.10
N ASP A 755 12.22 -8.10 20.64
CA ASP A 755 11.49 -9.04 21.51
C ASP A 755 10.22 -9.64 20.84
N HIS A 756 10.39 -10.27 19.67
CA HIS A 756 9.31 -10.96 18.94
C HIS A 756 9.48 -12.47 18.89
N THR A 757 8.37 -13.21 19.00
CA THR A 757 8.41 -14.69 19.01
C THR A 757 8.59 -15.33 17.62
N SER A 758 8.40 -14.56 16.55
CA SER A 758 8.61 -14.97 15.16
C SER A 758 9.53 -13.97 14.44
N ASN A 759 9.31 -13.72 13.16
CA ASN A 759 10.18 -12.88 12.33
C ASN A 759 10.06 -11.41 12.75
N ALA A 760 11.17 -10.66 12.69
CA ALA A 760 11.12 -9.22 12.87
C ALA A 760 10.48 -8.54 11.65
N ILE A 761 10.95 -8.89 10.45
CA ILE A 761 10.40 -8.42 9.17
C ILE A 761 10.16 -9.60 8.24
N LEU A 762 8.95 -9.68 7.67
CA LEU A 762 8.56 -10.65 6.66
C LEU A 762 8.03 -9.94 5.41
N VAL A 763 8.73 -10.11 4.28
CA VAL A 763 8.35 -9.57 2.97
C VAL A 763 7.96 -10.73 2.04
N ARG A 764 6.78 -10.64 1.44
CA ARG A 764 6.17 -11.70 0.65
C ARG A 764 5.62 -11.21 -0.68
N GLU A 765 5.61 -12.10 -1.67
CA GLU A 765 4.86 -12.03 -2.94
C GLU A 765 4.69 -10.63 -3.56
N GLU A 766 5.35 -10.35 -4.68
CA GLU A 766 5.18 -9.12 -5.48
C GLU A 766 5.40 -7.81 -4.68
N SER A 767 6.15 -7.88 -3.57
CA SER A 767 6.39 -6.74 -2.68
C SER A 767 7.70 -6.02 -2.97
N ALA A 768 7.72 -4.70 -2.78
CA ALA A 768 8.91 -3.87 -2.92
C ALA A 768 9.10 -2.95 -1.70
N VAL A 769 10.20 -3.12 -0.96
CA VAL A 769 10.41 -2.44 0.32
C VAL A 769 11.76 -1.71 0.38
N GLU A 770 11.74 -0.49 0.89
CA GLU A 770 12.93 0.29 1.27
C GLU A 770 13.06 0.31 2.81
N LEU A 771 14.16 -0.24 3.32
CA LEU A 771 14.51 -0.28 4.74
C LEU A 771 15.81 0.52 4.93
N ASN A 772 15.74 1.60 5.71
CA ASN A 772 16.88 2.47 5.98
C ASN A 772 17.07 2.61 7.50
N ASP A 773 18.30 2.45 7.98
CA ASP A 773 18.68 2.64 9.39
C ASP A 773 17.83 1.80 10.38
N VAL A 774 17.54 0.54 10.02
CA VAL A 774 16.67 -0.36 10.80
C VAL A 774 17.46 -1.14 11.87
N ARG A 775 16.84 -1.38 13.02
CA ARG A 775 17.42 -2.19 14.10
C ARG A 775 16.49 -3.33 14.49
N LEU A 776 16.96 -4.56 14.39
CA LEU A 776 16.21 -5.78 14.69
C LEU A 776 16.94 -6.55 15.78
N ALA A 777 16.26 -6.93 16.87
CA ALA A 777 16.91 -7.62 17.98
C ALA A 777 16.00 -8.67 18.64
N LYS A 778 16.57 -9.80 19.10
CA LYS A 778 15.85 -10.81 19.90
C LYS A 778 14.57 -11.33 19.24
N CYS A 779 14.71 -11.84 18.01
CA CYS A 779 13.60 -12.40 17.24
C CYS A 779 13.95 -13.83 16.78
N ALA A 780 12.96 -14.57 16.26
CA ALA A 780 13.24 -15.87 15.66
C ALA A 780 14.12 -15.71 14.41
N ASP A 781 13.70 -14.88 13.46
CA ASP A 781 14.48 -14.50 12.28
C ASP A 781 14.45 -12.98 12.12
N GLY A 782 15.51 -12.39 11.56
CA GLY A 782 15.60 -10.94 11.37
C GLY A 782 14.75 -10.47 10.19
N LEU A 783 15.32 -10.50 8.98
CA LEU A 783 14.63 -10.19 7.74
C LEU A 783 14.41 -11.44 6.90
N VAL A 784 13.15 -11.77 6.62
CA VAL A 784 12.79 -12.88 5.72
C VAL A 784 12.10 -12.33 4.48
N ALA A 785 12.65 -12.58 3.29
CA ALA A 785 12.04 -12.21 2.01
C ALA A 785 11.79 -13.47 1.17
N ARG A 786 10.52 -13.73 0.82
CA ARG A 786 10.13 -14.95 0.10
C ARG A 786 9.00 -14.74 -0.91
N GLY A 787 9.04 -15.44 -2.03
CA GLY A 787 7.97 -15.46 -3.03
C GLY A 787 8.41 -14.98 -4.40
N GLU A 788 7.43 -14.72 -5.26
CA GLU A 788 7.66 -14.28 -6.64
C GLU A 788 7.82 -12.75 -6.70
N ALA A 789 8.86 -12.26 -7.38
CA ALA A 789 9.11 -10.83 -7.62
C ALA A 789 9.18 -9.95 -6.35
N VAL A 790 9.86 -10.43 -5.30
CA VAL A 790 10.14 -9.63 -4.09
C VAL A 790 11.43 -8.84 -4.28
N THR A 791 11.41 -7.53 -3.98
CA THR A 791 12.60 -6.67 -4.02
C THR A 791 12.74 -5.93 -2.70
N VAL A 792 13.92 -6.04 -2.06
CA VAL A 792 14.22 -5.35 -0.81
C VAL A 792 15.52 -4.56 -0.99
N THR A 793 15.49 -3.29 -0.59
CA THR A 793 16.68 -2.45 -0.44
C THR A 793 16.88 -2.20 1.05
N LEU A 794 18.02 -2.62 1.58
CA LEU A 794 18.38 -2.52 3.00
C LEU A 794 19.66 -1.70 3.13
N THR A 795 19.57 -0.53 3.76
CA THR A 795 20.73 0.37 3.96
C THR A 795 20.90 0.67 5.45
N GLY A 796 22.08 0.44 6.00
CA GLY A 796 22.38 0.83 7.39
C GLY A 796 21.66 0.00 8.47
N ALA A 797 21.54 -1.31 8.29
CA ALA A 797 20.81 -2.15 9.24
C ALA A 797 21.69 -2.75 10.34
N THR A 798 21.15 -2.91 11.55
CA THR A 798 21.75 -3.71 12.64
C THR A 798 20.78 -4.81 13.04
N ILE A 799 21.19 -6.07 12.90
CA ILE A 799 20.39 -7.26 13.21
C ILE A 799 21.17 -8.08 14.24
N ALA A 800 20.65 -8.23 15.45
CA ALA A 800 21.40 -8.84 16.55
C ALA A 800 20.57 -9.86 17.34
N ASP A 801 21.20 -10.92 17.86
CA ASP A 801 20.55 -11.87 18.77
C ASP A 801 19.35 -12.59 18.14
N MET A 802 19.53 -13.15 16.94
CA MET A 802 18.49 -13.92 16.24
C MET A 802 18.58 -15.39 16.60
N ALA A 803 17.47 -16.05 16.92
CA ALA A 803 17.47 -17.49 17.20
C ALA A 803 17.77 -18.35 15.95
N GLY A 804 17.36 -17.86 14.78
CA GLY A 804 17.51 -18.48 13.46
C GLY A 804 18.51 -17.73 12.58
N SER A 805 18.03 -17.22 11.45
CA SER A 805 18.84 -16.47 10.48
C SER A 805 18.74 -14.95 10.70
N GLY A 806 19.85 -14.24 10.47
CA GLY A 806 19.85 -12.77 10.42
C GLY A 806 19.02 -12.28 9.23
N ILE A 807 19.38 -12.74 8.03
CA ILE A 807 18.63 -12.47 6.80
C ILE A 807 18.42 -13.78 6.04
N ALA A 808 17.18 -14.06 5.65
CA ALA A 808 16.81 -15.24 4.86
C ALA A 808 16.07 -14.84 3.58
N LEU A 809 16.51 -15.40 2.44
CA LEU A 809 15.93 -15.21 1.12
C LEU A 809 15.46 -16.55 0.55
N GLU A 810 14.22 -16.60 0.06
CA GLU A 810 13.62 -17.76 -0.60
C GLU A 810 12.83 -17.35 -1.87
N GLY A 811 12.47 -18.30 -2.73
CA GLY A 811 11.76 -18.02 -3.98
C GLY A 811 12.64 -17.34 -5.03
N LYS A 812 12.18 -16.17 -5.49
CA LYS A 812 12.89 -15.29 -6.44
C LYS A 812 13.15 -13.91 -5.83
N ALA A 813 13.33 -13.85 -4.51
CA ALA A 813 13.60 -12.61 -3.82
C ALA A 813 14.96 -12.02 -4.23
N GLN A 814 14.98 -10.70 -4.39
CA GLN A 814 16.18 -9.90 -4.66
C GLN A 814 16.41 -8.95 -3.49
N LEU A 815 17.60 -9.01 -2.89
CA LEU A 815 18.00 -8.13 -1.79
C LEU A 815 19.28 -7.38 -2.15
N ARG A 816 19.25 -6.06 -2.00
CA ARG A 816 20.43 -5.20 -1.97
C ARG A 816 20.68 -4.75 -0.55
N ALA A 817 21.75 -5.23 0.06
CA ALA A 817 22.17 -4.90 1.42
C ALA A 817 23.42 -4.02 1.39
N GLU A 818 23.37 -2.84 2.00
CA GLU A 818 24.48 -1.90 2.09
C GLU A 818 24.73 -1.50 3.53
N ARG A 819 25.99 -1.56 4.00
CA ARG A 819 26.36 -1.15 5.36
C ARG A 819 25.51 -1.85 6.44
N CYS A 820 25.30 -3.15 6.29
CA CYS A 820 24.47 -3.96 7.19
C CYS A 820 25.35 -4.77 8.15
N THR A 821 24.97 -4.82 9.42
CA THR A 821 25.64 -5.60 10.47
C THR A 821 24.69 -6.66 11.00
N VAL A 822 25.12 -7.93 10.98
CA VAL A 822 24.42 -9.08 11.56
C VAL A 822 25.31 -9.67 12.67
N GLU A 823 24.79 -9.76 13.89
CA GLU A 823 25.54 -10.25 15.06
C GLU A 823 24.78 -11.37 15.77
N ARG A 824 25.48 -12.41 16.20
CA ARG A 824 24.95 -13.47 17.08
C ARG A 824 23.66 -14.09 16.51
N SER A 825 23.74 -14.62 15.29
CA SER A 825 22.65 -15.40 14.70
C SER A 825 22.81 -16.89 15.01
N GLY A 826 21.73 -17.53 15.45
CA GLY A 826 21.75 -18.92 15.91
C GLY A 826 22.06 -19.94 14.81
N VAL A 827 21.75 -19.63 13.54
CA VAL A 827 22.01 -20.53 12.41
C VAL A 827 22.85 -19.85 11.33
N TYR A 828 22.34 -18.83 10.65
CA TYR A 828 23.06 -18.19 9.53
C TYR A 828 23.06 -16.67 9.63
N GLY A 829 24.12 -16.02 9.16
CA GLY A 829 24.12 -14.57 8.96
C GLY A 829 23.22 -14.19 7.77
N PHE A 830 23.64 -14.58 6.58
CA PHE A 830 22.87 -14.53 5.34
C PHE A 830 22.50 -15.94 4.86
N ASN A 831 21.23 -16.21 4.60
CA ASN A 831 20.71 -17.50 4.15
C ASN A 831 19.98 -17.34 2.81
N CYS A 832 20.65 -17.71 1.72
CA CYS A 832 20.14 -17.55 0.36
C CYS A 832 19.79 -18.92 -0.24
N ARG A 833 18.52 -19.13 -0.58
CA ARG A 833 17.99 -20.40 -1.12
C ARG A 833 17.30 -20.20 -2.46
N GLU A 834 17.00 -21.31 -3.14
CA GLU A 834 16.19 -21.35 -4.36
C GLU A 834 16.75 -20.49 -5.51
N ASN A 835 16.02 -19.52 -6.06
CA ASN A 835 16.44 -18.68 -7.19
C ASN A 835 16.62 -17.21 -6.76
N THR A 836 17.18 -17.00 -5.58
CA THR A 836 17.36 -15.68 -4.97
C THR A 836 18.63 -14.99 -5.45
N HIS A 837 18.65 -13.65 -5.34
CA HIS A 837 19.84 -12.85 -5.61
C HIS A 837 20.12 -11.90 -4.44
N LEU A 838 21.32 -11.98 -3.89
CA LEU A 838 21.81 -11.09 -2.85
C LEU A 838 22.97 -10.26 -3.42
N SER A 839 22.84 -8.94 -3.36
CA SER A 839 23.95 -8.00 -3.54
C SER A 839 24.29 -7.39 -2.18
N ALA A 840 25.46 -7.70 -1.64
CA ALA A 840 25.91 -7.22 -0.34
C ALA A 840 27.13 -6.30 -0.52
N PHE A 841 27.10 -5.11 0.07
CA PHE A 841 28.20 -4.15 0.02
C PHE A 841 28.50 -3.62 1.42
N ASP A 842 29.76 -3.72 1.84
CA ASP A 842 30.21 -3.19 3.15
C ASP A 842 29.44 -3.79 4.34
N CYS A 843 29.23 -5.11 4.31
CA CYS A 843 28.43 -5.80 5.31
C CYS A 843 29.32 -6.55 6.31
N LEU A 844 28.85 -6.66 7.55
CA LEU A 844 29.53 -7.36 8.64
C LEU A 844 28.63 -8.46 9.19
N VAL A 845 29.15 -9.67 9.35
CA VAL A 845 28.50 -10.80 10.02
C VAL A 845 29.43 -11.28 11.13
N THR A 846 28.94 -11.38 12.36
CA THR A 846 29.74 -11.84 13.51
C THR A 846 29.00 -12.90 14.31
N ALA A 847 29.74 -13.89 14.81
CA ALA A 847 29.23 -14.92 15.73
C ALA A 847 28.00 -15.69 15.17
N ALA A 848 28.05 -16.14 13.92
CA ALA A 848 27.01 -16.97 13.33
C ALA A 848 27.17 -18.45 13.72
N GLY A 849 26.07 -19.16 13.97
CA GLY A 849 26.08 -20.56 14.41
C GLY A 849 26.66 -21.55 13.40
N GLU A 850 25.99 -21.78 12.28
CA GLU A 850 26.43 -22.74 11.25
C GLU A 850 27.25 -22.10 10.14
N ALA A 851 26.84 -20.93 9.64
CA ALA A 851 27.63 -20.21 8.64
C ALA A 851 27.38 -18.70 8.63
N GLY A 852 28.41 -17.93 8.31
CA GLY A 852 28.23 -16.49 8.04
C GLY A 852 27.34 -16.26 6.82
N VAL A 853 27.60 -16.99 5.74
CA VAL A 853 26.79 -16.98 4.51
C VAL A 853 26.48 -18.41 4.05
N LEU A 854 25.21 -18.71 3.84
CA LEU A 854 24.73 -19.92 3.17
C LEU A 854 24.17 -19.58 1.79
N VAL A 855 24.62 -20.30 0.77
CA VAL A 855 24.11 -20.22 -0.60
C VAL A 855 23.81 -21.62 -1.12
N VAL A 856 22.55 -21.92 -1.41
CA VAL A 856 22.12 -23.25 -1.84
C VAL A 856 21.14 -23.18 -3.02
N SER A 857 20.84 -24.33 -3.61
CA SER A 857 19.99 -24.47 -4.78
C SER A 857 20.55 -23.73 -6.01
N ASN A 858 19.87 -22.70 -6.52
CA ASN A 858 20.31 -21.88 -7.65
C ASN A 858 20.52 -20.41 -7.23
N ALA A 859 20.71 -20.16 -5.92
CA ALA A 859 20.85 -18.82 -5.40
C ALA A 859 22.17 -18.20 -5.87
N ALA A 860 22.17 -16.88 -6.03
CA ALA A 860 23.32 -16.10 -6.44
C ALA A 860 23.65 -15.03 -5.39
N VAL A 861 24.91 -14.99 -4.96
CA VAL A 861 25.43 -13.97 -4.03
C VAL A 861 26.57 -13.23 -4.69
N ASP A 862 26.46 -11.90 -4.73
CA ASP A 862 27.52 -10.98 -5.11
C ASP A 862 27.84 -10.08 -3.91
N ALA A 863 28.96 -10.33 -3.24
CA ALA A 863 29.36 -9.62 -2.03
C ALA A 863 30.69 -8.89 -2.23
N ASP A 864 30.70 -7.58 -1.99
CA ASP A 864 31.89 -6.73 -2.01
C ASP A 864 32.13 -6.10 -0.64
N ARG A 865 33.35 -6.21 -0.12
CA ARG A 865 33.72 -5.76 1.24
C ARG A 865 32.84 -6.40 2.32
N LEU A 866 32.58 -7.70 2.21
CA LEU A 866 31.91 -8.50 3.24
C LEU A 866 32.91 -8.95 4.30
N THR A 867 32.64 -8.68 5.56
CA THR A 867 33.41 -9.20 6.69
C THR A 867 32.59 -10.25 7.43
N VAL A 868 33.17 -11.43 7.67
CA VAL A 868 32.58 -12.49 8.50
C VAL A 868 33.57 -12.85 9.60
N THR A 869 33.18 -12.74 10.87
CA THR A 869 34.03 -13.12 12.00
C THR A 869 33.40 -14.10 12.96
N ASP A 870 34.22 -14.99 13.52
CA ASP A 870 33.88 -15.88 14.64
C ASP A 870 32.66 -16.77 14.40
N SER A 871 32.51 -17.30 13.18
CA SER A 871 31.44 -18.25 12.87
C SER A 871 31.72 -19.61 13.52
N ALA A 872 30.78 -20.15 14.28
CA ALA A 872 30.96 -21.45 14.94
C ALA A 872 30.99 -22.62 13.94
N GLY A 873 30.49 -22.45 12.72
CA GLY A 873 30.68 -23.38 11.62
C GLY A 873 31.64 -22.83 10.56
N CYS A 874 31.15 -22.62 9.34
CA CYS A 874 31.96 -22.12 8.22
C CYS A 874 31.82 -20.60 8.03
N GLY A 875 32.79 -19.95 7.40
CA GLY A 875 32.61 -18.56 6.96
C GLY A 875 31.53 -18.44 5.88
N VAL A 876 31.69 -19.20 4.80
CA VAL A 876 30.75 -19.27 3.66
C VAL A 876 30.51 -20.74 3.28
N ILE A 877 29.26 -21.12 3.08
CA ILE A 877 28.86 -22.43 2.54
C ILE A 877 28.12 -22.20 1.23
N ALA A 878 28.61 -22.79 0.15
CA ALA A 878 27.95 -22.82 -1.14
C ALA A 878 27.73 -24.27 -1.59
N ASN A 879 26.48 -24.61 -1.95
CA ASN A 879 26.11 -25.95 -2.40
C ASN A 879 25.26 -25.91 -3.69
N ASP A 880 24.92 -27.09 -4.22
CA ASP A 880 24.09 -27.29 -5.41
C ASP A 880 24.64 -26.49 -6.62
N ASN A 881 23.76 -25.94 -7.46
CA ASN A 881 24.13 -25.14 -8.64
C ASN A 881 24.18 -23.63 -8.33
N SER A 882 24.54 -23.27 -7.10
CA SER A 882 24.61 -21.88 -6.67
C SER A 882 25.76 -21.11 -7.33
N ARG A 883 25.65 -19.78 -7.30
CA ARG A 883 26.68 -18.86 -7.78
C ARG A 883 27.18 -17.96 -6.65
N VAL A 884 28.50 -17.90 -6.48
CA VAL A 884 29.12 -17.07 -5.43
C VAL A 884 30.21 -16.19 -6.01
N THR A 885 30.04 -14.88 -5.89
CA THR A 885 31.06 -13.87 -6.19
C THR A 885 31.42 -13.14 -4.90
N LEU A 886 32.66 -13.25 -4.47
CA LEU A 886 33.19 -12.51 -3.32
C LEU A 886 34.34 -11.62 -3.79
N THR A 887 34.30 -10.34 -3.44
CA THR A 887 35.37 -9.37 -3.74
C THR A 887 35.73 -8.59 -2.49
N HIS A 888 37.02 -8.41 -2.21
CA HIS A 888 37.49 -7.69 -1.01
C HIS A 888 36.90 -8.21 0.32
N ALA A 889 36.53 -9.49 0.39
CA ALA A 889 35.90 -10.06 1.57
C ALA A 889 36.95 -10.47 2.63
N VAL A 890 36.61 -10.33 3.90
CA VAL A 890 37.46 -10.70 5.05
C VAL A 890 36.72 -11.72 5.90
N LEU A 891 37.12 -12.97 5.83
CA LEU A 891 36.58 -14.07 6.64
C LEU A 891 37.61 -14.44 7.70
N ARG A 892 37.27 -14.34 8.99
CA ARG A 892 38.21 -14.59 10.09
C ARG A 892 37.61 -15.38 11.23
N GLY A 893 38.28 -16.43 11.68
CA GLY A 893 37.89 -17.13 12.91
C GLY A 893 36.67 -18.04 12.71
N GLY A 894 36.86 -19.32 12.97
CA GLY A 894 35.79 -20.30 12.99
C GLY A 894 36.25 -21.73 13.23
N GLU A 895 35.33 -22.60 13.63
CA GLU A 895 35.65 -23.97 14.03
C GLU A 895 35.74 -24.94 12.83
N GLN A 896 35.18 -24.59 11.67
CA GLN A 896 35.24 -25.39 10.44
C GLN A 896 36.00 -24.66 9.33
N ASP A 897 35.58 -24.83 8.07
CA ASP A 897 36.24 -24.27 6.90
C ASP A 897 35.91 -22.79 6.70
N GLY A 898 36.82 -22.03 6.12
CA GLY A 898 36.56 -20.63 5.78
C GLY A 898 35.51 -20.49 4.69
N ILE A 899 35.73 -21.13 3.54
CA ILE A 899 34.78 -21.23 2.43
C ILE A 899 34.62 -22.71 2.05
N ARG A 900 33.40 -23.24 2.07
CA ARG A 900 33.08 -24.60 1.63
C ARG A 900 32.24 -24.58 0.35
N LEU A 901 32.73 -25.18 -0.73
CA LEU A 901 32.11 -25.19 -2.05
C LEU A 901 31.83 -26.63 -2.52
N ALA A 902 30.58 -26.95 -2.85
CA ALA A 902 30.23 -28.25 -3.45
C ALA A 902 30.58 -28.32 -4.94
N GLU A 903 30.62 -29.52 -5.55
CA GLU A 903 31.12 -29.76 -6.91
C GLU A 903 30.43 -28.94 -8.02
N ALA A 904 29.15 -28.62 -7.88
CA ALA A 904 28.36 -27.93 -8.90
C ALA A 904 28.40 -26.39 -8.80
N VAL A 905 28.95 -25.83 -7.73
CA VAL A 905 29.02 -24.38 -7.49
C VAL A 905 29.93 -23.70 -8.51
N ILE A 906 29.56 -22.49 -8.94
CA ILE A 906 30.37 -21.67 -9.86
C ILE A 906 30.55 -20.25 -9.31
N GLY A 907 31.58 -19.55 -9.77
CA GLY A 907 31.77 -18.13 -9.43
C GLY A 907 33.22 -17.71 -9.31
N ARG A 908 33.47 -16.68 -8.49
CA ARG A 908 34.78 -16.05 -8.34
C ARG A 908 34.99 -15.53 -6.93
N VAL A 909 36.18 -15.74 -6.37
CA VAL A 909 36.65 -15.14 -5.13
C VAL A 909 37.90 -14.33 -5.47
N GLU A 910 37.85 -13.02 -5.26
CA GLU A 910 38.87 -12.07 -5.71
C GLU A 910 39.28 -11.12 -4.57
N ASP A 911 40.59 -10.94 -4.36
CA ASP A 911 41.15 -10.00 -3.36
C ASP A 911 40.62 -10.23 -1.93
N CYS A 912 40.36 -11.49 -1.57
CA CYS A 912 39.79 -11.86 -0.27
C CYS A 912 40.84 -12.37 0.74
N GLU A 913 40.57 -12.17 2.03
CA GLU A 913 41.31 -12.75 3.14
C GLU A 913 40.46 -13.82 3.85
N VAL A 914 40.99 -15.03 4.03
CA VAL A 914 40.32 -16.14 4.72
C VAL A 914 41.28 -16.79 5.72
N THR A 915 41.23 -16.38 6.99
CA THR A 915 42.24 -16.72 8.00
C THR A 915 41.62 -17.14 9.34
N GLY A 916 42.39 -17.80 10.21
CA GLY A 916 41.94 -18.15 11.57
C GLY A 916 40.87 -19.25 11.68
N PHE A 917 40.61 -19.99 10.61
CA PHE A 917 39.72 -21.17 10.62
C PHE A 917 40.47 -22.43 11.03
N ARG A 918 39.84 -23.31 11.82
CA ARG A 918 40.44 -24.62 12.19
C ARG A 918 40.45 -25.63 11.03
N GLY A 919 39.49 -25.52 10.11
CA GLY A 919 39.42 -26.31 8.88
C GLY A 919 40.29 -25.76 7.75
N GLU A 920 39.97 -26.12 6.50
CA GLU A 920 40.62 -25.52 5.34
C GLU A 920 40.12 -24.09 5.12
N ALA A 921 41.01 -23.17 4.74
CA ALA A 921 40.58 -21.81 4.44
C ALA A 921 39.60 -21.77 3.24
N VAL A 922 39.86 -22.56 2.20
CA VAL A 922 38.93 -22.75 1.08
C VAL A 922 38.92 -24.24 0.72
N CYS A 923 37.80 -24.90 1.03
CA CYS A 923 37.52 -26.29 0.72
C CYS A 923 36.53 -26.36 -0.44
N GLY A 924 36.82 -27.11 -1.51
CA GLY A 924 35.84 -27.36 -2.56
C GLY A 924 36.37 -27.55 -3.97
N ASN A 925 35.58 -27.13 -4.96
CA ASN A 925 35.73 -27.48 -6.38
C ASN A 925 36.66 -26.55 -7.19
N ASP A 926 37.06 -26.98 -8.39
CA ASP A 926 37.92 -26.23 -9.32
C ASP A 926 37.15 -25.22 -10.22
N ARG A 927 35.82 -25.10 -10.06
CA ARG A 927 34.95 -24.27 -10.92
C ARG A 927 34.79 -22.84 -10.41
N VAL A 928 35.08 -22.59 -9.15
CA VAL A 928 35.15 -21.24 -8.58
C VAL A 928 36.57 -20.70 -8.75
N GLN A 929 36.72 -19.58 -9.46
CA GLN A 929 38.02 -18.98 -9.71
C GLN A 929 38.54 -18.26 -8.46
N LEU A 930 39.72 -18.63 -7.98
CA LEU A 930 40.38 -17.97 -6.85
C LEU A 930 41.47 -17.02 -7.37
N VAL A 931 41.27 -15.72 -7.23
CA VAL A 931 42.20 -14.66 -7.66
C VAL A 931 42.64 -13.88 -6.42
N ASP A 932 43.95 -13.80 -6.18
CA ASP A 932 44.56 -13.11 -5.01
C ASP A 932 43.94 -13.43 -3.62
N VAL A 933 43.44 -14.65 -3.42
CA VAL A 933 42.91 -15.06 -2.12
C VAL A 933 44.03 -15.39 -1.13
N ARG A 934 44.06 -14.70 0.01
CA ARG A 934 45.02 -14.92 1.10
C ARG A 934 44.43 -15.88 2.13
N THR A 935 45.10 -17.00 2.36
CA THR A 935 44.65 -18.05 3.28
C THR A 935 45.66 -18.34 4.40
N GLY A 936 46.70 -17.52 4.51
CA GLY A 936 47.80 -17.62 5.47
C GLY A 936 47.79 -16.50 6.51
N ALA A 937 48.86 -15.71 6.54
CA ALA A 937 49.06 -14.62 7.51
C ALA A 937 48.12 -13.43 7.22
N THR A 938 47.55 -12.80 8.25
CA THR A 938 46.72 -11.59 8.13
C THR A 938 47.56 -10.40 7.63
N GLU A 939 46.92 -9.33 7.13
CA GLU A 939 47.66 -8.10 6.77
C GLU A 939 48.44 -7.50 7.97
N ALA A 940 47.93 -7.71 9.19
CA ALA A 940 48.63 -7.32 10.42
C ALA A 940 49.89 -8.16 10.64
N ASP A 941 49.83 -9.47 10.38
CA ASP A 941 50.98 -10.38 10.44
C ASP A 941 52.04 -10.04 9.40
N VAL A 942 51.62 -9.63 8.19
CA VAL A 942 52.53 -9.16 7.13
C VAL A 942 53.23 -7.86 7.53
N ARG A 943 52.51 -6.95 8.21
CA ARG A 943 53.10 -5.69 8.71
C ARG A 943 54.00 -5.90 9.93
N ARG A 944 53.80 -6.97 10.72
CA ARG A 944 54.58 -7.28 11.92
C ARG A 944 54.90 -8.80 12.02
N PRO A 945 55.84 -9.31 11.21
CA PRO A 945 56.20 -10.74 11.21
C PRO A 945 56.65 -11.24 12.58
N GLU A 946 57.32 -10.38 13.36
CA GLU A 946 57.88 -10.69 14.67
C GLU A 946 56.83 -10.82 15.78
N ALA A 947 55.63 -10.28 15.56
CA ALA A 947 54.51 -10.36 16.51
C ALA A 947 53.45 -11.41 16.11
N GLY A 948 53.63 -12.09 14.97
CA GLY A 948 52.66 -13.03 14.41
C GLY A 948 53.25 -14.43 14.18
N PRO A 949 53.37 -14.92 12.93
CA PRO A 949 53.78 -16.31 12.64
C PRO A 949 55.15 -16.74 13.19
N LEU A 950 56.11 -15.82 13.31
CA LEU A 950 57.44 -16.13 13.84
C LEU A 950 57.42 -16.34 15.36
N ALA A 951 56.61 -15.57 16.09
CA ALA A 951 56.38 -15.77 17.51
C ALA A 951 55.68 -17.11 17.76
N ALA A 952 54.63 -17.41 16.99
CA ALA A 952 53.92 -18.69 17.08
C ALA A 952 54.84 -19.90 16.82
N LEU A 953 55.83 -19.77 15.93
CA LEU A 953 56.86 -20.80 15.72
C LEU A 953 57.79 -20.96 16.92
N HIS A 954 58.19 -19.86 17.56
CA HIS A 954 59.02 -19.90 18.77
C HIS A 954 58.28 -20.48 19.98
N ASP A 955 56.97 -20.25 20.07
CA ASP A 955 56.11 -20.75 21.15
C ASP A 955 55.84 -22.26 21.09
N LEU A 956 56.07 -22.92 19.94
CA LEU A 956 55.99 -24.38 19.85
C LEU A 956 56.99 -25.03 20.82
N ILE A 957 56.56 -26.03 21.56
CA ILE A 957 57.43 -26.77 22.50
C ILE A 957 58.43 -27.62 21.68
N GLY A 958 59.70 -27.60 22.05
CA GLY A 958 60.79 -28.30 21.36
C GLY A 958 61.14 -27.73 19.97
N LEU A 959 61.63 -28.59 19.07
CA LEU A 959 61.93 -28.27 17.66
C LEU A 959 63.07 -27.27 17.41
N ASP A 960 64.07 -27.21 18.28
CA ASP A 960 65.17 -26.22 18.19
C ASP A 960 65.90 -26.25 16.84
N ALA A 961 66.14 -27.43 16.27
CA ALA A 961 66.75 -27.58 14.95
C ALA A 961 65.89 -26.98 13.83
N ALA A 962 64.56 -27.18 13.89
CA ALA A 962 63.64 -26.60 12.91
C ALA A 962 63.52 -25.09 13.08
N LYS A 963 63.43 -24.59 14.31
CA LYS A 963 63.39 -23.15 14.65
C LYS A 963 64.65 -22.43 14.16
N ALA A 964 65.82 -22.97 14.46
CA ALA A 964 67.10 -22.41 14.01
C ALA A 964 67.18 -22.35 12.48
N GLN A 965 66.76 -23.43 11.81
CA GLN A 965 66.83 -23.49 10.35
C GLN A 965 65.83 -22.55 9.67
N VAL A 966 64.63 -22.38 10.22
CA VAL A 966 63.69 -21.36 9.75
C VAL A 966 64.26 -19.96 9.97
N GLY A 967 64.90 -19.70 11.11
CA GLY A 967 65.58 -18.43 11.38
C GLY A 967 66.63 -18.08 10.31
N VAL A 968 67.48 -19.03 9.93
CA VAL A 968 68.46 -18.84 8.84
C VAL A 968 67.79 -18.47 7.52
N GLN A 969 66.63 -19.06 7.20
CA GLN A 969 65.90 -18.73 5.97
C GLN A 969 65.29 -17.33 6.02
N VAL A 970 64.72 -16.94 7.17
CA VAL A 970 64.22 -15.59 7.40
C VAL A 970 65.31 -14.54 7.17
N ASP A 971 66.51 -14.78 7.71
CA ASP A 971 67.65 -13.88 7.55
C ASP A 971 68.14 -13.79 6.10
N LEU A 972 68.19 -14.92 5.38
CA LEU A 972 68.55 -14.94 3.96
C LEU A 972 67.55 -14.17 3.09
N ILE A 973 66.26 -14.27 3.37
CA ILE A 973 65.21 -13.54 2.65
C ILE A 973 65.31 -12.03 2.92
N ARG A 974 65.52 -11.65 4.19
CA ARG A 974 65.76 -10.24 4.57
C ARG A 974 66.98 -9.68 3.84
N LEU A 975 68.09 -10.43 3.81
CA LEU A 975 69.29 -10.06 3.07
C LEU A 975 69.04 -9.91 1.57
N ALA A 976 68.32 -10.85 0.95
CA ALA A 976 67.97 -10.80 -0.46
C ALA A 976 67.14 -9.55 -0.80
N LYS A 977 66.17 -9.21 0.06
CA LYS A 977 65.34 -8.01 -0.08
C LYS A 977 66.16 -6.73 0.01
N TRP A 978 67.00 -6.58 1.03
CA TRP A 978 67.88 -5.40 1.18
C TRP A 978 68.83 -5.23 -0.02
N ARG A 979 69.35 -6.33 -0.56
CA ARG A 979 70.20 -6.30 -1.76
C ARG A 979 69.42 -5.84 -2.99
N ALA A 980 68.20 -6.34 -3.19
CA ALA A 980 67.35 -5.92 -4.29
C ALA A 980 66.96 -4.44 -4.21
N GLU A 981 66.60 -3.93 -3.02
CA GLU A 981 66.31 -2.51 -2.76
C GLU A 981 67.54 -1.61 -3.02
N ALA A 982 68.74 -2.13 -2.77
CA ALA A 982 70.00 -1.47 -3.08
C ALA A 982 70.46 -1.63 -4.55
N GLY A 983 69.65 -2.25 -5.42
CA GLY A 983 70.00 -2.51 -6.82
C GLY A 983 71.11 -3.54 -7.03
N LEU A 984 71.43 -4.35 -6.02
CA LEU A 984 72.43 -5.42 -6.06
C LEU A 984 71.78 -6.76 -6.41
N PRO A 985 72.48 -7.67 -7.11
CA PRO A 985 71.96 -9.02 -7.38
C PRO A 985 71.73 -9.77 -6.06
N ALA A 986 70.49 -10.25 -5.87
CA ALA A 986 70.12 -11.04 -4.72
C ALA A 986 70.75 -12.45 -4.80
N PRO A 987 71.16 -13.05 -3.66
CA PRO A 987 71.58 -14.45 -3.63
C PRO A 987 70.43 -15.38 -4.02
N PRO A 988 70.69 -16.53 -4.65
CA PRO A 988 69.65 -17.50 -4.98
C PRO A 988 69.03 -18.03 -3.68
N LEU A 989 67.72 -17.83 -3.52
CA LEU A 989 66.94 -18.40 -2.42
C LEU A 989 66.54 -19.82 -2.82
N ALA A 990 66.93 -20.80 -2.01
CA ALA A 990 66.49 -22.17 -2.20
C ALA A 990 65.20 -22.39 -1.41
N HIS A 991 64.07 -22.37 -2.11
CA HIS A 991 62.74 -22.33 -1.53
C HIS A 991 62.24 -23.69 -1.03
N HIS A 992 62.70 -24.80 -1.63
CA HIS A 992 62.17 -26.12 -1.34
C HIS A 992 62.92 -26.85 -0.22
N LEU A 993 62.17 -27.51 0.66
CA LEU A 993 62.69 -28.15 1.88
C LEU A 993 62.29 -29.63 1.96
N VAL A 994 63.08 -30.41 2.66
CA VAL A 994 62.73 -31.79 3.05
C VAL A 994 62.53 -31.85 4.54
N PHE A 995 61.38 -32.34 5.00
CA PHE A 995 61.10 -32.55 6.42
C PHE A 995 61.20 -34.05 6.72
N SER A 996 62.26 -34.46 7.43
CA SER A 996 62.50 -35.86 7.77
C SER A 996 62.31 -36.10 9.26
N GLY A 997 61.54 -37.11 9.65
CA GLY A 997 61.46 -37.52 11.05
C GLY A 997 60.22 -38.35 11.39
N PRO A 998 60.11 -38.88 12.62
CA PRO A 998 58.96 -39.69 13.07
C PRO A 998 57.61 -38.95 12.97
N PRO A 999 56.47 -39.65 12.86
CA PRO A 999 55.14 -39.02 12.87
C PRO A 999 54.87 -38.32 14.20
N GLY A 1000 54.02 -37.29 14.18
CA GLY A 1000 53.64 -36.54 15.40
C GLY A 1000 54.70 -35.56 15.92
N THR A 1001 55.78 -35.31 15.16
CA THR A 1001 56.85 -34.36 15.51
C THR A 1001 56.61 -32.92 15.04
N GLY A 1002 55.42 -32.58 14.54
CA GLY A 1002 55.07 -31.18 14.19
C GLY A 1002 55.47 -30.72 12.78
N LYS A 1003 55.87 -31.63 11.87
CA LYS A 1003 56.24 -31.32 10.47
C LYS A 1003 55.21 -30.43 9.74
N THR A 1004 53.95 -30.85 9.72
CA THR A 1004 52.87 -30.10 9.04
C THR A 1004 52.62 -28.74 9.70
N THR A 1005 52.70 -28.68 11.04
CA THR A 1005 52.54 -27.43 11.81
C THR A 1005 53.62 -26.41 11.44
N VAL A 1006 54.88 -26.85 11.42
CA VAL A 1006 56.01 -25.99 11.02
C VAL A 1006 55.90 -25.58 9.55
N ALA A 1007 55.46 -26.47 8.66
CA ALA A 1007 55.26 -26.15 7.24
C ALA A 1007 54.24 -25.03 7.04
N ARG A 1008 53.13 -25.06 7.80
CA ARG A 1008 52.10 -24.01 7.81
C ARG A 1008 52.66 -22.67 8.26
N LEU A 1009 53.32 -22.65 9.42
CA LEU A 1009 53.93 -21.44 9.97
C LEU A 1009 55.02 -20.89 9.05
N TYR A 1010 55.82 -21.76 8.44
CA TYR A 1010 56.85 -21.36 7.49
C TYR A 1010 56.25 -20.65 6.28
N GLY A 1011 55.18 -21.17 5.68
CA GLY A 1011 54.47 -20.48 4.60
C GLY A 1011 53.97 -19.09 5.00
N GLN A 1012 53.40 -18.97 6.19
CA GLN A 1012 52.92 -17.70 6.74
C GLN A 1012 54.06 -16.70 6.97
N VAL A 1013 55.19 -17.15 7.52
CA VAL A 1013 56.41 -16.34 7.70
C VAL A 1013 56.94 -15.85 6.35
N LEU A 1014 57.00 -16.72 5.34
CA LEU A 1014 57.47 -16.35 3.99
C LEU A 1014 56.57 -15.29 3.34
N ALA A 1015 55.25 -15.38 3.52
CA ALA A 1015 54.34 -14.34 3.05
C ALA A 1015 54.50 -13.03 3.80
N ALA A 1016 54.67 -13.09 5.13
CA ALA A 1016 54.92 -11.90 5.93
C ALA A 1016 56.22 -11.17 5.55
N LEU A 1017 57.22 -11.90 5.06
CA LEU A 1017 58.48 -11.33 4.55
C LEU A 1017 58.41 -10.88 3.09
N GLY A 1018 57.29 -11.14 2.40
CA GLY A 1018 57.10 -10.82 0.98
C GLY A 1018 57.79 -11.79 0.00
N ALA A 1019 58.27 -12.93 0.49
CA ALA A 1019 58.86 -13.99 -0.35
C ALA A 1019 57.80 -14.85 -1.04
N LEU A 1020 56.60 -14.93 -0.46
CA LEU A 1020 55.43 -15.58 -1.05
C LEU A 1020 54.27 -14.59 -1.09
N LYS A 1021 53.38 -14.70 -2.07
CA LYS A 1021 52.24 -13.78 -2.22
C LYS A 1021 51.13 -14.02 -1.17
N LYS A 1022 50.93 -15.28 -0.74
CA LYS A 1022 49.77 -15.73 0.06
C LYS A 1022 50.15 -16.53 1.31
N GLY A 1023 51.19 -17.36 1.24
CA GLY A 1023 51.75 -18.08 2.40
C GLY A 1023 50.89 -19.20 2.97
N HIS A 1024 49.96 -19.72 2.18
CA HIS A 1024 49.06 -20.81 2.58
C HIS A 1024 49.67 -22.17 2.37
N LEU A 1025 49.22 -23.17 3.16
CA LEU A 1025 49.68 -24.54 3.05
C LEU A 1025 48.67 -25.38 2.25
N VAL A 1026 49.12 -26.04 1.19
CA VAL A 1026 48.39 -27.08 0.47
C VAL A 1026 49.03 -28.42 0.81
N GLU A 1027 48.37 -29.19 1.66
CA GLU A 1027 48.81 -30.54 2.07
C GLU A 1027 48.24 -31.59 1.11
N VAL A 1028 49.10 -32.49 0.63
CA VAL A 1028 48.73 -33.55 -0.32
C VAL A 1028 49.47 -34.85 -0.02
N ALA A 1029 48.85 -35.97 -0.37
CA ALA A 1029 49.46 -37.28 -0.37
C ALA A 1029 49.59 -37.84 -1.80
N ARG A 1030 50.13 -39.06 -1.95
CA ARG A 1030 50.21 -39.74 -3.26
C ARG A 1030 48.89 -39.78 -4.01
N GLY A 1031 47.79 -40.04 -3.30
CA GLY A 1031 46.45 -40.12 -3.86
C GLY A 1031 46.03 -38.85 -4.58
N ASP A 1032 46.52 -37.69 -4.16
CA ASP A 1032 46.15 -36.38 -4.73
C ASP A 1032 46.99 -36.00 -5.95
N LEU A 1033 48.17 -36.62 -6.12
CA LEU A 1033 49.09 -36.32 -7.21
C LEU A 1033 48.98 -37.32 -8.36
N VAL A 1034 48.71 -38.59 -8.04
CA VAL A 1034 48.68 -39.69 -9.02
C VAL A 1034 47.24 -40.00 -9.44
N GLY A 1035 47.00 -40.07 -10.75
CA GLY A 1035 45.70 -40.45 -11.32
C GLY A 1035 45.53 -41.97 -11.46
N GLU A 1036 44.30 -42.43 -11.61
CA GLU A 1036 43.98 -43.85 -11.82
C GLU A 1036 44.15 -44.29 -13.28
N TYR A 1037 44.14 -43.33 -14.22
CA TYR A 1037 44.21 -43.57 -15.66
C TYR A 1037 45.35 -42.79 -16.32
N LEU A 1038 45.85 -43.31 -17.46
CA LEU A 1038 46.93 -42.72 -18.25
C LEU A 1038 46.63 -41.27 -18.64
N GLY A 1039 47.56 -40.35 -18.36
CA GLY A 1039 47.44 -38.91 -18.67
C GLY A 1039 46.68 -38.06 -17.63
N GLN A 1040 46.06 -38.68 -16.62
CA GLN A 1040 45.44 -37.93 -15.51
C GLN A 1040 46.46 -37.39 -14.52
N THR A 1041 47.56 -38.12 -14.27
CA THR A 1041 48.59 -37.75 -13.28
C THR A 1041 49.21 -36.39 -13.57
N THR A 1042 49.58 -36.12 -14.83
CA THR A 1042 50.10 -34.80 -15.23
C THR A 1042 49.12 -33.67 -14.88
N GLN A 1043 47.83 -33.83 -15.22
CA GLN A 1043 46.82 -32.80 -14.93
C GLN A 1043 46.60 -32.63 -13.43
N LYS A 1044 46.56 -33.72 -12.68
CA LYS A 1044 46.33 -33.71 -11.23
C LYS A 1044 47.47 -33.03 -10.49
N THR A 1045 48.72 -33.39 -10.83
CA THR A 1045 49.93 -32.77 -10.28
C THR A 1045 50.00 -31.28 -10.63
N GLN A 1046 49.71 -30.88 -11.88
CA GLN A 1046 49.65 -29.46 -12.27
C GLN A 1046 48.59 -28.67 -11.49
N ARG A 1047 47.38 -29.23 -11.31
CA ARG A 1047 46.30 -28.56 -10.56
C ARG A 1047 46.66 -28.36 -9.09
N VAL A 1048 47.22 -29.38 -8.46
CA VAL A 1048 47.70 -29.29 -7.07
C VAL A 1048 48.80 -28.24 -6.94
N PHE A 1049 49.73 -28.19 -7.88
CA PHE A 1049 50.80 -27.20 -7.89
C PHE A 1049 50.28 -25.77 -8.07
N GLU A 1050 49.34 -25.56 -9.01
CA GLU A 1050 48.72 -24.25 -9.23
C GLU A 1050 47.89 -23.81 -8.02
N ARG A 1051 47.21 -24.74 -7.31
CA ARG A 1051 46.55 -24.45 -6.01
C ARG A 1051 47.54 -23.96 -4.96
N ALA A 1052 48.78 -24.44 -4.98
CA ALA A 1052 49.84 -24.01 -4.06
C ALA A 1052 50.52 -22.69 -4.49
N ARG A 1053 50.11 -22.09 -5.62
CA ARG A 1053 50.70 -20.86 -6.14
C ARG A 1053 50.57 -19.68 -5.19
N GLY A 1054 51.71 -19.06 -4.88
CA GLY A 1054 51.86 -18.04 -3.85
C GLY A 1054 51.99 -18.58 -2.43
N GLY A 1055 52.07 -19.90 -2.25
CA GLY A 1055 52.06 -20.60 -0.96
C GLY A 1055 53.06 -21.77 -0.90
N VAL A 1056 52.75 -22.74 -0.04
CA VAL A 1056 53.55 -23.93 0.25
C VAL A 1056 52.79 -25.18 -0.19
N LEU A 1057 53.41 -26.02 -1.03
CA LEU A 1057 52.94 -27.36 -1.35
C LEU A 1057 53.62 -28.38 -0.43
N PHE A 1058 52.88 -28.97 0.51
CA PHE A 1058 53.39 -29.98 1.43
C PHE A 1058 52.97 -31.38 0.99
N ILE A 1059 53.95 -32.20 0.62
CA ILE A 1059 53.74 -33.57 0.15
C ILE A 1059 54.07 -34.51 1.30
N ASP A 1060 53.04 -35.02 1.97
CA ASP A 1060 53.21 -35.99 3.04
C ASP A 1060 53.52 -37.38 2.48
N GLU A 1061 54.37 -38.11 3.19
CA GLU A 1061 54.95 -39.39 2.78
C GLU A 1061 55.44 -39.40 1.31
N ALA A 1062 56.17 -38.36 0.90
CA ALA A 1062 56.56 -38.13 -0.50
C ALA A 1062 57.31 -39.31 -1.14
N TYR A 1063 58.03 -40.11 -0.34
CA TYR A 1063 58.69 -41.34 -0.78
C TYR A 1063 57.74 -42.35 -1.43
N SER A 1064 56.44 -42.30 -1.09
CA SER A 1064 55.40 -43.16 -1.66
C SER A 1064 55.26 -42.97 -3.17
N LEU A 1065 55.60 -41.80 -3.73
CA LEU A 1065 55.62 -41.55 -5.18
C LEU A 1065 56.68 -42.38 -5.91
N SER A 1066 57.81 -42.65 -5.24
CA SER A 1066 58.95 -43.40 -5.80
C SER A 1066 58.83 -44.92 -5.67
N ARG A 1067 57.88 -45.43 -4.86
CA ARG A 1067 57.68 -46.88 -4.67
C ARG A 1067 57.09 -47.52 -5.93
N ARG A 1068 57.74 -48.58 -6.43
CA ARG A 1068 57.26 -49.41 -7.54
C ARG A 1068 56.36 -50.52 -6.99
N PHE A 1069 55.07 -50.48 -7.30
CA PHE A 1069 54.14 -51.56 -6.97
C PHE A 1069 53.90 -52.42 -8.21
N GLY A 1070 54.49 -53.62 -8.26
CA GLY A 1070 54.19 -54.64 -9.26
C GLY A 1070 54.63 -54.36 -10.70
N ALA A 1071 54.52 -55.39 -11.54
CA ALA A 1071 54.86 -55.33 -12.96
C ALA A 1071 53.74 -54.66 -13.77
N GLY A 1072 53.75 -53.33 -13.86
CA GLY A 1072 52.97 -52.58 -14.84
C GLY A 1072 52.29 -51.33 -14.29
N THR A 1073 53.02 -50.21 -14.30
CA THR A 1073 52.63 -48.82 -14.66
C THR A 1073 53.27 -47.75 -13.75
N ASP A 1074 54.01 -46.82 -14.38
CA ASP A 1074 54.96 -45.85 -13.81
C ASP A 1074 54.31 -44.50 -13.41
N PHE A 1075 53.02 -44.49 -13.03
CA PHE A 1075 52.28 -43.22 -12.80
C PHE A 1075 52.87 -42.35 -11.68
N GLY A 1076 53.52 -42.95 -10.67
CA GLY A 1076 54.20 -42.20 -9.62
C GLY A 1076 55.42 -41.42 -10.13
N GLN A 1077 56.14 -41.96 -11.13
CA GLN A 1077 57.26 -41.24 -11.73
C GLN A 1077 56.80 -40.08 -12.62
N GLU A 1078 55.69 -40.26 -13.33
CA GLU A 1078 55.06 -39.17 -14.10
C GLU A 1078 54.77 -37.95 -13.20
N ALA A 1079 54.28 -38.18 -11.97
CA ALA A 1079 54.06 -37.12 -11.00
C ALA A 1079 55.38 -36.43 -10.57
N ILE A 1080 56.45 -37.21 -10.33
CA ILE A 1080 57.76 -36.69 -9.94
C ILE A 1080 58.36 -35.82 -11.07
N ASP A 1081 58.27 -36.25 -12.32
CA ASP A 1081 58.81 -35.52 -13.46
C ASP A 1081 58.09 -34.19 -13.68
N VAL A 1082 56.76 -34.20 -13.59
CA VAL A 1082 55.93 -32.98 -13.68
C VAL A 1082 56.22 -32.04 -12.52
N LEU A 1083 56.29 -32.55 -11.28
CA LEU A 1083 56.61 -31.77 -10.09
C LEU A 1083 58.01 -31.12 -10.21
N THR A 1084 59.02 -31.90 -10.63
CA THR A 1084 60.40 -31.43 -10.80
C THR A 1084 60.49 -30.31 -11.84
N LYS A 1085 59.72 -30.40 -12.94
CA LYS A 1085 59.62 -29.33 -13.93
C LYS A 1085 59.00 -28.06 -13.34
N LEU A 1086 57.86 -28.19 -12.66
CA LEU A 1086 57.14 -27.05 -12.07
C LEU A 1086 57.94 -26.35 -10.97
N MET A 1087 58.67 -27.11 -10.16
CA MET A 1087 59.61 -26.58 -9.15
C MET A 1087 60.72 -25.71 -9.76
N GLU A 1088 61.14 -25.99 -11.00
CA GLU A 1088 62.11 -25.14 -11.70
C GLU A 1088 61.47 -23.88 -12.27
N ASP A 1089 60.38 -24.08 -13.02
CA ASP A 1089 59.74 -23.03 -13.81
C ASP A 1089 59.08 -21.98 -12.91
N GLN A 1090 58.66 -22.34 -11.68
CA GLN A 1090 57.88 -21.51 -10.77
C GLN A 1090 58.48 -21.38 -9.35
N ARG A 1091 59.80 -21.44 -9.23
CA ARG A 1091 60.52 -21.42 -7.93
C ARG A 1091 60.25 -20.18 -7.05
N ASP A 1092 59.91 -19.05 -7.65
CA ASP A 1092 59.65 -17.78 -6.95
C ASP A 1092 58.17 -17.65 -6.51
N ASP A 1093 57.29 -18.51 -7.03
CA ASP A 1093 55.85 -18.47 -6.78
C ASP A 1093 55.40 -19.61 -5.83
N VAL A 1094 56.10 -20.75 -5.72
CA VAL A 1094 55.70 -21.90 -4.89
C VAL A 1094 56.86 -22.47 -4.08
N VAL A 1095 56.62 -22.80 -2.81
CA VAL A 1095 57.56 -23.55 -1.96
C VAL A 1095 57.08 -25.00 -1.79
N VAL A 1096 57.79 -25.97 -2.36
CA VAL A 1096 57.51 -27.39 -2.13
C VAL A 1096 58.25 -27.92 -0.89
N ILE A 1097 57.53 -28.56 0.03
CA ILE A 1097 58.06 -29.27 1.18
C ILE A 1097 57.72 -30.75 1.04
N ALA A 1098 58.73 -31.60 0.91
CA ALA A 1098 58.54 -33.05 0.90
C ALA A 1098 58.77 -33.62 2.30
N ALA A 1099 57.80 -34.35 2.85
CA ALA A 1099 57.86 -34.89 4.20
C ALA A 1099 57.85 -36.43 4.23
N GLY A 1100 58.50 -37.00 5.23
CA GLY A 1100 58.47 -38.44 5.47
C GLY A 1100 59.47 -38.91 6.52
N TYR A 1101 59.62 -40.23 6.63
CA TYR A 1101 60.61 -40.88 7.49
C TYR A 1101 62.04 -40.68 6.96
N THR A 1102 63.02 -40.62 7.86
CA THR A 1102 64.39 -40.19 7.54
C THR A 1102 65.07 -41.05 6.48
N GLU A 1103 65.01 -42.39 6.59
CA GLU A 1103 65.68 -43.29 5.63
C GLU A 1103 64.93 -43.36 4.28
N GLU A 1104 63.61 -43.30 4.31
CA GLU A 1104 62.74 -43.33 3.14
C GLU A 1104 62.90 -42.04 2.32
N MET A 1105 63.06 -40.90 2.98
CA MET A 1105 63.33 -39.62 2.31
C MET A 1105 64.71 -39.59 1.64
N ARG A 1106 65.73 -40.26 2.22
CA ARG A 1106 67.01 -40.45 1.53
C ARG A 1106 66.83 -41.28 0.25
N THR A 1107 66.01 -42.32 0.32
CA THR A 1107 65.70 -43.16 -0.85
C THR A 1107 64.95 -42.38 -1.93
N PHE A 1108 63.96 -41.56 -1.54
CA PHE A 1108 63.21 -40.68 -2.43
C PHE A 1108 64.08 -39.64 -3.15
N LEU A 1109 64.97 -38.95 -2.42
CA LEU A 1109 65.86 -37.96 -3.04
C LEU A 1109 66.85 -38.60 -4.03
N ASN A 1110 67.22 -39.86 -3.79
CA ASN A 1110 68.10 -40.63 -4.67
C ASN A 1110 67.36 -41.27 -5.86
N SER A 1111 66.02 -41.27 -5.89
CA SER A 1111 65.26 -41.89 -6.98
C SER A 1111 65.25 -41.07 -8.26
N ASN A 1112 65.51 -39.76 -8.18
CA ASN A 1112 65.63 -38.86 -9.33
C ASN A 1112 66.69 -37.76 -9.03
N PRO A 1113 67.77 -37.65 -9.82
CA PRO A 1113 68.78 -36.61 -9.64
C PRO A 1113 68.22 -35.18 -9.59
N GLY A 1114 67.12 -34.92 -10.31
CA GLY A 1114 66.44 -33.63 -10.36
C GLY A 1114 65.72 -33.24 -9.05
N LEU A 1115 65.38 -34.20 -8.20
CA LEU A 1115 64.85 -33.94 -6.85
C LEU A 1115 65.98 -33.51 -5.92
N ARG A 1116 67.11 -34.22 -5.93
CA ARG A 1116 68.27 -33.92 -5.08
C ARG A 1116 68.86 -32.54 -5.35
N SER A 1117 68.82 -32.05 -6.60
CA SER A 1117 69.30 -30.71 -6.92
C SER A 1117 68.37 -29.59 -6.46
N ARG A 1118 67.05 -29.85 -6.41
CA ARG A 1118 66.03 -28.84 -6.06
C ARG A 1118 65.72 -28.78 -4.56
N PHE A 1119 65.82 -29.91 -3.86
CA PHE A 1119 65.74 -29.98 -2.41
C PHE A 1119 67.11 -29.73 -1.78
N SER A 1120 67.43 -28.44 -1.61
CA SER A 1120 68.75 -28.00 -1.15
C SER A 1120 69.03 -28.27 0.34
N ARG A 1121 67.98 -28.43 1.16
CA ARG A 1121 68.08 -28.49 2.63
C ARG A 1121 67.08 -29.48 3.20
N THR A 1122 67.55 -30.24 4.19
CA THR A 1122 66.74 -31.16 4.99
C THR A 1122 66.65 -30.64 6.42
N ILE A 1123 65.44 -30.60 6.96
CA ILE A 1123 65.16 -30.31 8.37
C ILE A 1123 64.81 -31.64 9.03
N GLU A 1124 65.62 -32.03 10.01
CA GLU A 1124 65.40 -33.23 10.80
C GLU A 1124 64.54 -32.91 12.03
N PHE A 1125 63.41 -33.59 12.13
CA PHE A 1125 62.47 -33.53 13.24
C PHE A 1125 62.72 -34.74 14.15
N VAL A 1126 63.35 -34.50 15.29
CA VAL A 1126 63.61 -35.52 16.31
C VAL A 1126 62.35 -35.80 17.14
N ALA A 1127 62.32 -36.94 17.82
CA ALA A 1127 61.26 -37.24 18.78
C ALA A 1127 61.31 -36.27 19.97
N TYR A 1128 60.16 -35.99 20.58
CA TYR A 1128 60.08 -35.12 21.76
C TYR A 1128 60.59 -35.82 23.02
N GLU A 1129 61.21 -35.05 23.90
CA GLU A 1129 61.61 -35.55 25.22
C GLU A 1129 60.39 -35.70 26.15
N PRO A 1130 60.43 -36.59 27.16
CA PRO A 1130 59.33 -36.80 28.10
C PRO A 1130 58.77 -35.54 28.75
N ASP A 1131 59.65 -34.62 29.16
CA ASP A 1131 59.26 -33.33 29.76
C ASP A 1131 58.50 -32.43 28.77
N GLU A 1132 58.88 -32.47 27.49
CA GLU A 1132 58.24 -31.70 26.42
C GLU A 1132 56.81 -32.21 26.17
N LEU A 1133 56.62 -33.52 26.19
CA LEU A 1133 55.31 -34.16 26.03
C LEU A 1133 54.36 -33.83 27.19
N THR A 1134 54.87 -33.80 28.44
CA THR A 1134 54.09 -33.34 29.60
C THR A 1134 53.65 -31.89 29.43
N ARG A 1135 54.56 -31.01 29.02
CA ARG A 1135 54.24 -29.60 28.78
C ARG A 1135 53.23 -29.42 27.65
N MET A 1136 53.21 -30.30 26.65
CA MET A 1136 52.17 -30.30 25.61
C MET A 1136 50.79 -30.62 26.17
N VAL A 1137 50.67 -31.60 27.07
CA VAL A 1137 49.40 -31.93 27.74
C VAL A 1137 48.93 -30.76 28.61
N GLU A 1138 49.83 -30.11 29.35
CA GLU A 1138 49.53 -28.90 30.13
C GLU A 1138 49.01 -27.76 29.24
N LEU A 1139 49.64 -27.56 28.08
CA LEU A 1139 49.25 -26.52 27.13
C LEU A 1139 47.86 -26.80 26.54
N GLN A 1140 47.55 -28.06 26.23
CA GLN A 1140 46.23 -28.48 25.76
C GLN A 1140 45.16 -28.30 26.83
N ALA A 1141 45.46 -28.64 28.09
CA ALA A 1141 44.56 -28.42 29.21
C ALA A 1141 44.22 -26.93 29.36
N ARG A 1142 45.23 -26.05 29.43
CA ARG A 1142 45.04 -24.61 29.56
C ARG A 1142 44.26 -24.00 28.39
N ALA A 1143 44.47 -24.48 27.17
CA ALA A 1143 43.78 -23.98 25.98
C ALA A 1143 42.25 -24.22 26.01
N LEU A 1144 41.80 -25.18 26.81
CA LEU A 1144 40.39 -25.51 27.00
C LEU A 1144 39.90 -25.17 28.42
N ASP A 1145 40.62 -24.28 29.11
CA ASP A 1145 40.34 -23.88 30.50
C ASP A 1145 40.29 -25.05 31.50
N TYR A 1146 41.07 -26.13 31.25
CA TYR A 1146 41.33 -27.19 32.22
C TYR A 1146 42.57 -26.90 33.05
N GLU A 1147 42.53 -27.31 34.31
CA GLU A 1147 43.66 -27.29 35.24
C GLU A 1147 44.07 -28.72 35.60
N LEU A 1148 45.37 -29.02 35.55
CA LEU A 1148 45.91 -30.29 36.03
C LEU A 1148 46.16 -30.19 37.53
N ALA A 1149 45.73 -31.21 38.29
CA ALA A 1149 46.09 -31.30 39.70
C ALA A 1149 47.64 -31.33 39.88
N PRO A 1150 48.18 -30.81 41.00
CA PRO A 1150 49.63 -30.58 41.19
C PRO A 1150 50.52 -31.82 41.04
N ASP A 1151 49.97 -33.03 41.19
CA ASP A 1151 50.65 -34.32 41.14
C ASP A 1151 50.67 -34.96 39.73
N ILE A 1152 49.86 -34.46 38.80
CA ILE A 1152 49.71 -35.06 37.47
C ILE A 1152 50.94 -34.82 36.59
N GLY A 1153 51.57 -33.64 36.65
CA GLY A 1153 52.72 -33.32 35.79
C GLY A 1153 53.89 -34.31 35.96
N GLY A 1154 54.18 -34.71 37.19
CA GLY A 1154 55.19 -35.74 37.48
C GLY A 1154 54.78 -37.12 36.96
N LEU A 1155 53.52 -37.50 37.13
CA LEU A 1155 52.96 -38.77 36.66
C LEU A 1155 53.02 -38.91 35.13
N LEU A 1156 52.70 -37.84 34.41
CA LEU A 1156 52.75 -37.79 32.94
C LEU A 1156 54.20 -37.93 32.44
N THR A 1157 55.13 -37.24 33.08
CA THR A 1157 56.56 -37.29 32.74
C THR A 1157 57.11 -38.71 32.91
N GLU A 1158 56.88 -39.31 34.08
CA GLU A 1158 57.33 -40.68 34.38
C GLU A 1158 56.73 -41.71 33.39
N ARG A 1159 55.47 -41.50 32.98
CA ARG A 1159 54.81 -42.32 31.97
C ARG A 1159 55.54 -42.26 30.62
N PHE A 1160 55.87 -41.07 30.15
CA PHE A 1160 56.57 -40.92 28.87
C PHE A 1160 57.99 -41.48 28.94
N GLU A 1161 58.71 -41.29 30.04
CA GLU A 1161 60.02 -41.91 30.23
C GLU A 1161 59.97 -43.44 30.19
N ARG A 1162 58.93 -44.06 30.79
CA ARG A 1162 58.74 -45.52 30.75
C ARG A 1162 58.57 -46.02 29.31
N ARG A 1163 57.86 -45.28 28.45
CA ARG A 1163 57.70 -45.63 27.01
C ARG A 1163 59.03 -45.52 26.25
N VAL A 1164 59.80 -44.47 26.49
CA VAL A 1164 61.15 -44.31 25.90
C VAL A 1164 62.06 -45.48 26.29
N ARG A 1165 62.07 -45.89 27.56
CA ARG A 1165 62.84 -47.06 28.04
C ARG A 1165 62.43 -48.39 27.39
N ARG A 1166 61.19 -48.50 26.92
CA ARG A 1166 60.67 -49.68 26.19
C ARG A 1166 60.98 -49.65 24.69
N GLY A 1167 61.62 -48.59 24.18
CA GLY A 1167 61.96 -48.45 22.76
C GLY A 1167 60.81 -47.97 21.88
N ASP A 1168 59.73 -47.42 22.47
CA ASP A 1168 58.56 -46.90 21.75
C ASP A 1168 58.30 -45.43 22.15
N PRO A 1169 59.14 -44.49 21.68
CA PRO A 1169 59.04 -43.08 22.06
C PRO A 1169 57.72 -42.46 21.55
N ALA A 1170 57.00 -41.82 22.47
CA ALA A 1170 55.79 -41.07 22.18
C ALA A 1170 56.11 -39.73 21.50
N ASN A 1171 55.15 -39.18 20.77
CA ASN A 1171 55.27 -37.85 20.14
C ASN A 1171 54.00 -37.01 20.40
N GLY A 1172 53.90 -35.82 19.79
CA GLY A 1172 52.80 -34.88 20.05
C GLY A 1172 51.39 -35.45 19.78
N ARG A 1173 51.26 -36.42 18.86
CA ARG A 1173 49.98 -37.13 18.66
C ARG A 1173 49.62 -37.97 19.89
N ASP A 1174 50.57 -38.67 20.50
CA ASP A 1174 50.36 -39.46 21.71
C ASP A 1174 49.98 -38.58 22.91
N ALA A 1175 50.62 -37.41 23.06
CA ALA A 1175 50.28 -36.45 24.10
C ALA A 1175 48.83 -35.95 23.96
N ARG A 1176 48.41 -35.65 22.72
CA ARG A 1176 47.03 -35.28 22.41
C ARG A 1176 46.04 -36.39 22.74
N THR A 1177 46.32 -37.62 22.29
CA THR A 1177 45.46 -38.78 22.58
C THR A 1177 45.38 -39.06 24.08
N LEU A 1178 46.47 -38.83 24.82
CA LEU A 1178 46.48 -38.96 26.28
C LEU A 1178 45.54 -37.95 26.94
N PHE A 1179 45.61 -36.67 26.54
CA PHE A 1179 44.73 -35.62 27.05
C PHE A 1179 43.26 -35.87 26.69
N GLU A 1180 42.96 -36.26 25.45
CA GLU A 1180 41.60 -36.64 25.02
C GLU A 1180 41.06 -37.77 25.90
N GLY A 1181 41.87 -38.79 26.17
CA GLY A 1181 41.52 -39.87 27.09
C GLY A 1181 41.36 -39.42 28.55
N MET A 1182 42.04 -38.36 28.98
CA MET A 1182 41.83 -37.75 30.30
C MET A 1182 40.46 -37.08 30.40
N VAL A 1183 40.08 -36.31 29.38
CA VAL A 1183 38.76 -35.66 29.31
C VAL A 1183 37.63 -36.70 29.24
N GLU A 1184 37.80 -37.77 28.47
CA GLU A 1184 36.82 -38.88 28.42
C GLU A 1184 36.61 -39.54 29.79
N ARG A 1185 37.68 -39.73 30.56
CA ARG A 1185 37.59 -40.30 31.91
C ARG A 1185 36.98 -39.36 32.92
N GLN A 1186 37.28 -38.06 32.83
CA GLN A 1186 36.61 -37.04 33.62
C GLN A 1186 35.11 -37.01 33.33
N ALA A 1187 34.72 -37.08 32.05
CA ALA A 1187 33.30 -37.16 31.66
C ALA A 1187 32.63 -38.42 32.24
N ALA A 1188 33.29 -39.57 32.22
CA ALA A 1188 32.79 -40.80 32.84
C ALA A 1188 32.67 -40.68 34.37
N ARG A 1189 33.63 -40.01 35.04
CA ARG A 1189 33.61 -39.72 36.48
C ARG A 1189 32.44 -38.80 36.86
N LEU A 1190 32.17 -37.77 36.06
CA LEU A 1190 31.12 -36.78 36.32
C LEU A 1190 29.73 -37.20 35.83
N ALA A 1191 29.60 -38.26 35.02
CA ALA A 1191 28.33 -38.72 34.45
C ALA A 1191 27.25 -39.08 35.49
N GLY A 1192 27.64 -39.37 36.73
CA GLY A 1192 26.73 -39.67 37.84
C GLY A 1192 26.31 -38.46 38.69
N HIS A 1193 26.83 -37.25 38.41
CA HIS A 1193 26.51 -36.04 39.15
C HIS A 1193 25.25 -35.36 38.57
N GLU A 1194 24.26 -35.04 39.41
CA GLU A 1194 23.04 -34.31 38.97
C GLU A 1194 23.37 -32.90 38.44
N GLN A 1195 24.34 -32.21 39.06
CA GLN A 1195 24.90 -30.93 38.60
C GLN A 1195 26.36 -30.75 39.08
N PRO A 1196 27.37 -31.00 38.23
CA PRO A 1196 28.77 -30.74 38.59
C PRO A 1196 29.05 -29.24 38.67
N THR A 1197 29.92 -28.85 39.62
CA THR A 1197 30.36 -27.46 39.84
C THR A 1197 31.40 -27.01 38.80
N ARG A 1198 31.58 -25.69 38.64
CA ARG A 1198 32.61 -25.14 37.72
C ARG A 1198 34.02 -25.65 38.06
N GLU A 1199 34.35 -25.79 39.34
CA GLU A 1199 35.65 -26.30 39.78
C GLU A 1199 35.85 -27.77 39.37
N GLU A 1200 34.82 -28.62 39.51
CA GLU A 1200 34.87 -30.03 39.09
C GLU A 1200 34.98 -30.19 37.57
N LEU A 1201 34.35 -29.30 36.81
CA LEU A 1201 34.41 -29.29 35.35
C LEU A 1201 35.79 -28.88 34.82
N VAL A 1202 36.52 -28.05 35.56
CA VAL A 1202 37.84 -27.50 35.17
C VAL A 1202 39.00 -28.40 35.63
N LEU A 1203 38.88 -29.10 36.77
CA LEU A 1203 40.00 -29.83 37.37
C LEU A 1203 40.09 -31.28 36.88
N LEU A 1204 41.23 -31.64 36.26
CA LEU A 1204 41.60 -33.01 35.92
C LEU A 1204 42.40 -33.63 37.06
N LEU A 1205 42.01 -34.85 37.46
CA LEU A 1205 42.61 -35.60 38.58
C LEU A 1205 43.48 -36.77 38.09
N ALA A 1206 44.32 -37.32 38.97
CA ALA A 1206 45.16 -38.48 38.64
C ALA A 1206 44.35 -39.70 38.16
N ASP A 1207 43.15 -39.91 38.69
CA ASP A 1207 42.23 -40.98 38.27
C ASP A 1207 41.76 -40.83 36.82
N ASP A 1208 41.75 -39.59 36.32
CA ASP A 1208 41.36 -39.30 34.94
C ASP A 1208 42.49 -39.72 33.96
N VAL A 1209 43.72 -39.99 34.39
CA VAL A 1209 44.84 -40.38 33.50
C VAL A 1209 44.67 -41.81 32.95
N PRO A 1210 44.54 -42.01 31.62
CA PRO A 1210 44.48 -43.32 30.98
C PRO A 1210 45.53 -44.33 31.46
N GLY A 1211 45.10 -45.55 31.80
CA GLY A 1211 46.02 -46.65 32.13
C GLY A 1211 46.92 -47.01 30.94
N GLU A 1212 48.13 -47.51 31.20
CA GLU A 1212 48.96 -48.12 30.15
C GLU A 1212 48.36 -49.49 29.77
N ARG A 1213 48.19 -49.78 28.47
CA ARG A 1213 47.86 -51.12 27.99
C ARG A 1213 49.10 -51.96 27.81
#